data_AF-A0A010S0K2-F1
#
_entry.id   AF-A0A010S0K2-F1
#
_cell.length_a   1.000
_cell.length_b   1.000
_cell.length_c   1.000
_cell.angle_alpha   90.00
_cell.angle_beta   90.00
_cell.angle_gamma   90.00
#
_symmetry.space_group_name_H-M   'P 1'
#
loop_
_entity.id
_entity.type
_entity.pdbx_description
1 polymer ?
#
loop_
_entity_poly.entity_id
_entity_poly.type
_entity_poly.pdbx_seq_one_letter_code
_entity_poly.pdbx_strand_id
1 'polypeptide(L)'
;MKLNVLLLAVAGAVRVQSAAVFAHFMVGNTADYTESTWRTDIRLAKEAHIDAFALNMAHGESMNEVSLERAFNVAKDEGFKLLFSFDYAGRGPWPKETVISYLKKYTSKDEYFKHNWIDIKSQVNCFFIPDWSSEGARPALALGNNVADGLFNWAAWPWGPRDMDTYVNASYFQYLDKRPYVMPVSPWFYTNIPGYNKNWMWRGDDIWHDRWIQVIYNQPEYVQTISWNDYGESHHIGSLYSHAMEAFTVGKAPYNYANNRPHDGWRQTLPFWIDYYKTGKATVSQESLVIWYRTSPSSACSEGGTVGNTASRLQIEFPPQLIMLDKIFFSAVLGSAAELTVTVGGKTFTPTWSSIPDGGVGVYHGSVVLLSETGDVNVQLSRPGRLLARVDGPAFSSASCDNGRTNWNPWVGSAVVAGSVSVTMPNSRQDQGYNKGTGAKGFRELCEFNCKYNYCPVSSCLCQAVGVPNTKPPALEKDGFPAKGKSENYSGLCSNACNLGFCPEEFCSETPQTTIVPTVSEFLPPACRAGTSLVGYERFEGLCSYACNFGFCPLHVCRCTSEGGLIEPPAQIPGATGKPVGGFNDEKLCEFACSRTWCPDVCKSNEDKDTESPMDPNDTCKEIDRTYSDLPIDRNGEYMRWLLMEPENAAATGRQYITIVNLTPHPFKLTSTRSYQMDEFNWGDIPPGKARQNVAHYTGKIGANKVDDNGEAYYDIGNTGKRRVVFDLSGMGKGQREYRVPGQEVPVTLVITGSDFFRDTIRDRTVANVVMPGTHDAGMSKLTDALLSGGSEDNTQTQMLNMYDQLRAGSRWFDLRVSSVHQVVNCCGNYDFWTMHVSDEVAEVVIGRTGERFDDVINEINRFTDENPGEVIFLQFRYLVGVRNVPSLGLIYWDEGIKDKFFDKLKEINNRCPGLDSGLQTSKIGDLMDKNDNKGCVLIFLNTQHLSKISDKGKHTSADDGIYNIGYIDLTDAWPEKEDTREMAEWAIKKWTDKTEGNFYVAQWLSTPHFWTSTYSYGLQSIAVLPTNPALYWRGVNEISDKIFLDVILVDYIGMVIMNEPGWDALSAELYTLAIGLNLYTISENCDISKRRSPLLPSPKNLRKPPSPLVSQFNGIIFANGTTIADPPPGLHPGRVEVLKNGTVFSNGTILEESVPNPDFNSTLF
;
A
#
# COMPACT_ATOMS: atom_id res chain seq x y z
N MET A 1 -45.26 -41.03 -43.17
CA MET A 1 -45.52 -40.86 -41.72
C MET A 1 -44.49 -39.86 -41.21
N LYS A 2 -44.90 -38.62 -40.94
CA LYS A 2 -45.31 -38.13 -39.60
C LYS A 2 -44.17 -38.30 -38.59
N LEU A 3 -43.73 -37.32 -37.81
CA LEU A 3 -44.02 -35.90 -37.57
C LEU A 3 -43.00 -35.57 -36.46
N ASN A 4 -42.24 -34.48 -36.56
CA ASN A 4 -41.80 -33.65 -35.41
C ASN A 4 -40.90 -32.52 -35.92
N VAL A 5 -41.59 -31.49 -36.39
CA VAL A 5 -41.15 -30.10 -36.39
C VAL A 5 -41.49 -29.57 -34.99
N LEU A 6 -40.50 -29.12 -34.21
CA LEU A 6 -40.52 -27.93 -33.34
C LEU A 6 -39.26 -27.95 -32.46
N LEU A 7 -38.61 -26.77 -32.31
CA LEU A 7 -37.37 -26.45 -31.57
C LEU A 7 -36.08 -26.26 -32.41
N LEU A 8 -36.24 -25.77 -33.64
CA LEU A 8 -35.27 -24.87 -34.28
C LEU A 8 -35.96 -23.51 -34.43
N ALA A 9 -36.07 -22.78 -33.32
CA ALA A 9 -36.48 -21.38 -33.29
C ALA A 9 -35.86 -20.69 -32.07
N VAL A 10 -35.05 -19.68 -32.35
CA VAL A 10 -34.42 -18.73 -31.40
C VAL A 10 -33.24 -19.28 -30.59
N ALA A 11 -32.22 -19.79 -31.28
CA ALA A 11 -30.83 -19.57 -30.86
C ALA A 11 -30.34 -18.24 -31.47
N GLY A 12 -31.08 -17.16 -31.22
CA GLY A 12 -30.48 -15.83 -31.28
C GLY A 12 -29.62 -15.73 -30.04
N ALA A 13 -28.31 -15.61 -30.20
CA ALA A 13 -27.38 -15.34 -29.12
C ALA A 13 -27.70 -13.96 -28.51
N VAL A 14 -28.76 -13.88 -27.70
CA VAL A 14 -28.87 -12.85 -26.68
C VAL A 14 -27.81 -13.24 -25.66
N ARG A 15 -26.62 -12.63 -25.77
CA ARG A 15 -25.78 -12.49 -24.59
C ARG A 15 -26.67 -11.82 -23.54
N VAL A 16 -27.15 -12.57 -22.57
CA VAL A 16 -27.74 -11.98 -21.36
C VAL A 16 -26.57 -11.33 -20.62
N GLN A 17 -26.23 -10.12 -21.03
CA GLN A 17 -25.33 -9.24 -20.29
C GLN A 17 -26.11 -8.88 -19.02
N SER A 18 -25.65 -9.35 -17.86
CA SER A 18 -26.31 -9.13 -16.57
C SER A 18 -26.15 -7.67 -16.13
N ALA A 19 -26.72 -6.73 -16.88
CA ALA A 19 -26.70 -5.29 -16.59
C ALA A 19 -27.46 -4.99 -15.29
N ALA A 20 -26.82 -4.27 -14.36
CA ALA A 20 -27.44 -3.84 -13.12
C ALA A 20 -27.08 -2.39 -12.77
N VAL A 21 -27.99 -1.72 -12.08
CA VAL A 21 -27.86 -0.33 -11.63
C VAL A 21 -28.00 -0.28 -10.11
N PHE A 22 -26.98 0.24 -9.45
CA PHE A 22 -26.93 0.42 -8.01
C PHE A 22 -27.00 1.90 -7.66
N ALA A 23 -27.43 2.23 -6.44
CA ALA A 23 -27.21 3.56 -5.87
C ALA A 23 -26.37 3.48 -4.60
N HIS A 24 -25.32 4.30 -4.55
CA HIS A 24 -24.45 4.45 -3.40
C HIS A 24 -25.24 5.05 -2.22
N PHE A 25 -25.22 4.41 -1.06
CA PHE A 25 -26.09 4.77 0.06
C PHE A 25 -25.26 4.94 1.33
N MET A 26 -25.18 6.16 1.85
CA MET A 26 -24.47 6.50 3.08
C MET A 26 -25.25 6.00 4.30
N VAL A 27 -24.85 4.87 4.87
CA VAL A 27 -25.45 4.33 6.09
C VAL A 27 -25.18 5.25 7.28
N GLY A 28 -24.06 5.98 7.28
CA GLY A 28 -23.75 6.98 8.30
C GLY A 28 -24.83 8.07 8.45
N ASN A 29 -25.63 8.33 7.42
CA ASN A 29 -26.72 9.32 7.47
C ASN A 29 -28.06 8.75 8.01
N THR A 30 -28.06 7.52 8.55
CA THR A 30 -29.30 6.79 8.88
C THR A 30 -29.54 6.57 10.38
N ALA A 31 -28.80 7.25 11.25
CA ALA A 31 -28.92 7.06 12.71
C ALA A 31 -30.38 7.12 13.22
N ASP A 32 -31.16 8.07 12.69
CA ASP A 32 -32.56 8.28 13.04
C ASP A 32 -33.56 7.67 12.03
N TYR A 33 -33.12 6.84 11.08
CA TYR A 33 -34.03 6.20 10.11
C TYR A 33 -34.88 5.12 10.78
N THR A 34 -36.20 5.22 10.59
CA THR A 34 -37.13 4.14 10.90
C THR A 34 -37.24 3.15 9.73
N GLU A 35 -37.86 1.99 9.96
CA GLU A 35 -38.21 1.08 8.87
C GLU A 35 -39.13 1.73 7.84
N SER A 36 -39.98 2.70 8.22
CA SER A 36 -40.83 3.41 7.27
C SER A 36 -40.02 4.33 6.35
N THR A 37 -38.97 4.98 6.88
CA THR A 37 -38.05 5.79 6.07
C THR A 37 -37.30 4.91 5.07
N TRP A 38 -36.71 3.81 5.54
CA TRP A 38 -36.08 2.80 4.65
C TRP A 38 -37.05 2.27 3.59
N ARG A 39 -38.31 2.01 3.95
CA ARG A 39 -39.33 1.51 3.02
C ARG A 39 -39.69 2.53 1.96
N THR A 40 -39.72 3.81 2.34
CA THR A 40 -39.96 4.91 1.41
C THR A 40 -38.82 4.98 0.39
N ASP A 41 -37.58 5.00 0.85
CA ASP A 41 -36.41 5.07 -0.02
C ASP A 41 -36.30 3.86 -0.96
N ILE A 42 -36.51 2.64 -0.44
CA ILE A 42 -36.51 1.41 -1.26
C ILE A 42 -37.60 1.46 -2.34
N ARG A 43 -38.81 1.92 -2.02
CA ARG A 43 -39.89 2.06 -3.01
C ARG A 43 -39.57 3.09 -4.07
N LEU A 44 -39.01 4.23 -3.68
CA LEU A 44 -38.58 5.27 -4.62
C LEU A 44 -37.45 4.78 -5.52
N ALA A 45 -36.52 3.96 -5.00
CA ALA A 45 -35.45 3.37 -5.80
C ALA A 45 -36.00 2.37 -6.83
N LYS A 46 -36.97 1.54 -6.43
CA LYS A 46 -37.70 0.65 -7.35
C LYS A 46 -38.48 1.41 -8.42
N GLU A 47 -39.15 2.50 -8.04
CA GLU A 47 -39.85 3.37 -8.99
C GLU A 47 -38.87 3.99 -9.99
N ALA A 48 -37.66 4.31 -9.55
CA ALA A 48 -36.57 4.76 -10.42
C ALA A 48 -35.87 3.62 -11.20
N HIS A 49 -36.30 2.36 -11.06
CA HIS A 49 -35.74 1.14 -11.69
C HIS A 49 -34.32 0.75 -11.24
N ILE A 50 -33.87 1.24 -10.09
CA ILE A 50 -32.60 0.86 -9.46
C ILE A 50 -32.73 -0.56 -8.88
N ASP A 51 -31.70 -1.40 -9.02
CA ASP A 51 -31.77 -2.81 -8.59
C ASP A 51 -31.37 -3.02 -7.13
N ALA A 52 -30.41 -2.23 -6.64
CA ALA A 52 -29.89 -2.38 -5.29
C ALA A 52 -29.31 -1.08 -4.71
N PHE A 53 -29.22 -1.04 -3.38
CA PHE A 53 -28.36 -0.06 -2.69
C PHE A 53 -26.99 -0.66 -2.38
N ALA A 54 -25.94 0.11 -2.68
CA ALA A 54 -24.58 -0.13 -2.24
C ALA A 54 -24.36 0.59 -0.90
N LEU A 55 -24.49 -0.16 0.19
CA LEU A 55 -24.50 0.32 1.57
C LEU A 55 -23.08 0.70 1.99
N ASN A 56 -22.77 1.99 1.89
CA ASN A 56 -21.50 2.58 2.28
C ASN A 56 -21.46 2.81 3.80
N MET A 57 -20.43 2.27 4.43
CA MET A 57 -20.24 2.30 5.88
C MET A 57 -18.80 2.60 6.22
N ALA A 58 -18.57 3.54 7.15
CA ALA A 58 -17.28 3.70 7.78
C ALA A 58 -17.15 2.80 9.02
N HIS A 59 -15.92 2.38 9.34
CA HIS A 59 -15.68 1.48 10.47
C HIS A 59 -16.01 2.13 11.82
N GLY A 60 -16.67 1.37 12.70
CA GLY A 60 -16.91 1.77 14.10
C GLY A 60 -18.06 2.76 14.30
N GLU A 61 -18.88 3.02 13.28
CA GLU A 61 -20.06 3.88 13.42
C GLU A 61 -21.21 3.14 14.13
N SER A 62 -21.73 3.74 15.20
CA SER A 62 -22.68 3.07 16.12
C SER A 62 -24.02 2.71 15.49
N MET A 63 -24.40 3.39 14.40
CA MET A 63 -25.64 3.13 13.65
C MET A 63 -25.54 1.94 12.71
N ASN A 64 -24.34 1.47 12.34
CA ASN A 64 -24.16 0.44 11.30
C ASN A 64 -25.03 -0.80 11.55
N GLU A 65 -24.92 -1.44 12.73
CA GLU A 65 -25.67 -2.68 13.01
C GLU A 65 -27.19 -2.48 12.97
N VAL A 66 -27.69 -1.42 13.61
CA VAL A 66 -29.13 -1.15 13.72
C VAL A 66 -29.72 -0.79 12.36
N SER A 67 -29.01 0.03 11.58
CA SER A 67 -29.45 0.42 10.24
C SER A 67 -29.39 -0.73 9.25
N LEU A 68 -28.36 -1.59 9.30
CA LEU A 68 -28.30 -2.78 8.47
C LEU A 68 -29.46 -3.74 8.75
N GLU A 69 -29.77 -4.01 10.01
CA GLU A 69 -30.88 -4.89 10.36
C GLU A 69 -32.21 -4.36 9.81
N ARG A 70 -32.49 -3.06 10.00
CA ARG A 70 -33.69 -2.41 9.45
C ARG A 70 -33.70 -2.46 7.92
N ALA A 71 -32.59 -2.13 7.26
CA ALA A 71 -32.49 -2.12 5.81
C ALA A 71 -32.77 -3.50 5.21
N PHE A 72 -32.15 -4.56 5.74
CA PHE A 72 -32.35 -5.93 5.24
C PHE A 72 -33.77 -6.45 5.52
N ASN A 73 -34.38 -6.11 6.67
CA ASN A 73 -35.76 -6.48 6.96
C ASN A 73 -36.74 -5.81 5.97
N VAL A 74 -36.56 -4.52 5.70
CA VAL A 74 -37.43 -3.82 4.75
C VAL A 74 -37.16 -4.27 3.31
N ALA A 75 -35.91 -4.51 2.92
CA ALA A 75 -35.57 -5.02 1.60
C ALA A 75 -36.21 -6.39 1.34
N LYS A 76 -36.32 -7.23 2.37
CA LYS A 76 -37.03 -8.52 2.31
C LYS A 76 -38.49 -8.32 1.98
N ASP A 77 -39.16 -7.47 2.76
CA ASP A 77 -40.59 -7.21 2.58
C ASP A 77 -40.92 -6.57 1.22
N GLU A 78 -40.03 -5.71 0.72
CA GLU A 78 -40.23 -5.00 -0.54
C GLU A 78 -39.64 -5.74 -1.77
N GLY A 79 -38.94 -6.87 -1.57
CA GLY A 79 -38.27 -7.61 -2.63
C GLY A 79 -37.16 -6.83 -3.34
N PHE A 80 -36.41 -6.02 -2.59
CA PHE A 80 -35.30 -5.18 -3.09
C PHE A 80 -33.94 -5.79 -2.74
N LYS A 81 -32.87 -5.38 -3.43
CA LYS A 81 -31.53 -5.90 -3.19
C LYS A 81 -30.61 -4.91 -2.47
N LEU A 82 -29.65 -5.43 -1.72
CA LEU A 82 -28.63 -4.67 -1.00
C LEU A 82 -27.26 -5.33 -1.22
N LEU A 83 -26.19 -4.54 -1.27
CA LEU A 83 -24.81 -5.03 -1.23
C LEU A 83 -23.95 -4.14 -0.34
N PHE A 84 -22.83 -4.66 0.17
CA PHE A 84 -21.93 -3.90 1.02
C PHE A 84 -20.92 -3.08 0.24
N SER A 85 -20.64 -1.88 0.76
CA SER A 85 -19.55 -1.00 0.38
C SER A 85 -18.82 -0.60 1.68
N PHE A 86 -17.71 -1.26 1.98
CA PHE A 86 -16.92 -0.94 3.17
C PHE A 86 -15.99 0.23 2.86
N ASP A 87 -16.18 1.36 3.54
CA ASP A 87 -15.36 2.55 3.37
C ASP A 87 -14.12 2.48 4.27
N TYR A 88 -12.95 2.28 3.64
CA TYR A 88 -11.64 2.25 4.29
C TYR A 88 -11.01 3.65 4.43
N ALA A 89 -11.54 4.66 3.74
CA ALA A 89 -11.07 6.04 3.80
C ALA A 89 -11.80 6.85 4.90
N GLY A 90 -13.04 6.51 5.24
CA GLY A 90 -13.87 7.27 6.17
C GLY A 90 -13.35 7.33 7.61
N ARG A 91 -13.03 6.19 8.24
CA ARG A 91 -12.50 6.10 9.62
C ARG A 91 -11.30 5.16 9.75
N GLY A 92 -10.56 4.99 8.66
CA GLY A 92 -9.44 4.06 8.56
C GLY A 92 -9.86 2.64 8.19
N PRO A 93 -8.90 1.71 8.17
CA PRO A 93 -9.12 0.37 7.63
C PRO A 93 -10.10 -0.43 8.48
N TRP A 94 -10.95 -1.22 7.81
CA TRP A 94 -11.81 -2.17 8.50
C TRP A 94 -11.01 -3.38 8.98
N PRO A 95 -11.18 -3.82 10.25
CA PRO A 95 -10.65 -5.09 10.70
C PRO A 95 -11.22 -6.24 9.88
N LYS A 96 -10.34 -7.11 9.37
CA LYS A 96 -10.71 -8.26 8.52
C LYS A 96 -11.82 -9.10 9.13
N GLU A 97 -11.75 -9.42 10.42
CA GLU A 97 -12.73 -10.25 11.10
C GLU A 97 -14.12 -9.60 11.17
N THR A 98 -14.18 -8.27 11.28
CA THR A 98 -15.44 -7.52 11.23
C THR A 98 -16.08 -7.60 9.83
N VAL A 99 -15.28 -7.47 8.77
CA VAL A 99 -15.78 -7.63 7.39
C VAL A 99 -16.32 -9.05 7.19
N ILE A 100 -15.57 -10.07 7.62
CA ILE A 100 -15.98 -11.48 7.51
C ILE A 100 -17.28 -11.74 8.28
N SER A 101 -17.45 -11.18 9.48
CA SER A 101 -18.67 -11.38 10.27
C SER A 101 -19.90 -10.76 9.60
N TYR A 102 -19.77 -9.58 9.01
CA TYR A 102 -20.83 -8.93 8.23
C TYR A 102 -21.19 -9.77 7.02
N LEU A 103 -20.18 -10.22 6.25
CA LEU A 103 -20.40 -11.06 5.08
C LEU A 103 -21.14 -12.35 5.47
N LYS A 104 -20.68 -13.10 6.47
CA LYS A 104 -21.33 -14.34 6.93
C LYS A 104 -22.79 -14.12 7.37
N LYS A 105 -23.08 -12.99 8.02
CA LYS A 105 -24.42 -12.66 8.54
C LYS A 105 -25.41 -12.32 7.44
N TYR A 106 -24.97 -11.66 6.37
CA TYR A 106 -25.88 -11.05 5.39
C TYR A 106 -25.81 -11.64 3.98
N THR A 107 -24.67 -12.17 3.50
CA THR A 107 -24.54 -12.61 2.10
C THR A 107 -25.38 -13.84 1.75
N SER A 108 -25.74 -14.65 2.75
CA SER A 108 -26.62 -15.81 2.57
C SER A 108 -28.07 -15.41 2.33
N LYS A 109 -28.50 -14.23 2.80
CA LYS A 109 -29.86 -13.72 2.68
C LYS A 109 -30.27 -13.52 1.20
N ASP A 110 -31.56 -13.64 0.91
CA ASP A 110 -32.08 -13.52 -0.46
C ASP A 110 -32.06 -12.07 -0.96
N GLU A 111 -32.10 -11.12 -0.03
CA GLU A 111 -32.06 -9.69 -0.26
C GLU A 111 -30.65 -9.19 -0.57
N TYR A 112 -29.62 -10.00 -0.30
CA TYR A 112 -28.26 -9.66 -0.71
C TYR A 112 -28.12 -9.82 -2.23
N PHE A 113 -27.60 -8.81 -2.93
CA PHE A 113 -27.38 -8.89 -4.37
C PHE A 113 -26.31 -9.96 -4.67
N LYS A 114 -26.68 -10.98 -5.45
CA LYS A 114 -25.81 -12.10 -5.83
C LYS A 114 -25.60 -12.10 -7.33
N HIS A 115 -24.35 -12.23 -7.76
CA HIS A 115 -24.02 -12.36 -9.17
C HIS A 115 -24.10 -13.84 -9.61
N ASN A 116 -24.97 -14.14 -10.58
CA ASN A 116 -25.27 -15.51 -11.03
C ASN A 116 -24.60 -15.82 -12.38
N TRP A 117 -23.30 -16.10 -12.38
CA TRP A 117 -22.70 -16.92 -13.44
C TRP A 117 -22.44 -18.33 -12.93
N ILE A 118 -23.02 -19.30 -13.64
CA ILE A 118 -23.00 -20.73 -13.30
C ILE A 118 -21.56 -21.29 -13.29
N ASP A 119 -20.64 -20.68 -14.06
CA ASP A 119 -19.27 -21.19 -14.23
C ASP A 119 -18.29 -20.71 -13.14
N ILE A 120 -18.45 -19.49 -12.62
CA ILE A 120 -17.57 -18.89 -11.58
C ILE A 120 -17.93 -19.40 -10.18
N LYS A 121 -19.20 -19.83 -9.97
CA LYS A 121 -19.65 -20.45 -8.72
C LYS A 121 -18.89 -21.73 -8.34
N SER A 122 -18.06 -22.27 -9.24
CA SER A 122 -17.17 -23.38 -8.94
C SER A 122 -15.87 -22.98 -8.22
N GLN A 123 -15.55 -21.67 -8.09
CA GLN A 123 -14.21 -21.23 -7.68
C GLN A 123 -14.14 -20.29 -6.46
N VAL A 124 -15.16 -19.45 -6.17
CA VAL A 124 -15.12 -18.53 -5.01
C VAL A 124 -16.51 -18.13 -4.51
N ASN A 125 -16.66 -17.97 -3.18
CA ASN A 125 -17.93 -17.66 -2.50
C ASN A 125 -18.11 -16.15 -2.19
N CYS A 126 -17.38 -15.27 -2.88
CA CYS A 126 -17.46 -13.80 -2.76
C CYS A 126 -17.02 -13.14 -4.07
N PHE A 127 -17.59 -11.99 -4.42
CA PHE A 127 -17.24 -11.17 -5.59
C PHE A 127 -16.73 -9.80 -5.12
N PHE A 128 -15.46 -9.49 -5.35
CA PHE A 128 -14.77 -8.32 -4.81
C PHE A 128 -14.47 -7.28 -5.90
N ILE A 129 -15.15 -6.13 -5.81
CA ILE A 129 -14.97 -4.99 -6.71
C ILE A 129 -14.52 -3.78 -5.87
N PRO A 130 -13.20 -3.53 -5.76
CA PRO A 130 -12.71 -2.34 -5.07
C PRO A 130 -12.81 -1.08 -5.93
N ASP A 131 -12.88 0.06 -5.25
CA ASP A 131 -12.50 1.36 -5.80
C ASP A 131 -11.04 1.64 -5.44
N TRP A 132 -10.16 1.44 -6.41
CA TRP A 132 -8.74 1.80 -6.36
C TRP A 132 -8.41 2.82 -7.45
N SER A 133 -9.36 3.71 -7.73
CA SER A 133 -9.25 4.67 -8.83
C SER A 133 -8.09 5.66 -8.69
N SER A 134 -7.51 5.83 -7.50
CA SER A 134 -6.29 6.61 -7.27
C SER A 134 -5.07 6.08 -8.02
N GLU A 135 -5.01 4.77 -8.28
CA GLU A 135 -3.86 4.10 -8.92
C GLU A 135 -3.97 4.08 -10.46
N GLY A 136 -5.18 4.33 -10.98
CA GLY A 136 -5.54 4.08 -12.38
C GLY A 136 -5.81 2.60 -12.67
N ALA A 137 -6.52 2.33 -13.78
CA ALA A 137 -7.11 1.02 -14.04
C ALA A 137 -6.11 -0.16 -14.10
N ARG A 138 -4.95 0.02 -14.76
CA ARG A 138 -3.96 -1.07 -14.92
C ARG A 138 -3.22 -1.39 -13.62
N PRO A 139 -2.62 -0.41 -12.90
CA PRO A 139 -1.99 -0.68 -11.60
C PRO A 139 -2.99 -1.22 -10.58
N ALA A 140 -4.22 -0.66 -10.53
CA ALA A 140 -5.28 -1.14 -9.64
C ALA A 140 -5.57 -2.63 -9.82
N LEU A 141 -5.64 -3.12 -11.07
CA LEU A 141 -5.92 -4.54 -11.32
C LEU A 141 -4.81 -5.47 -10.82
N ALA A 142 -3.55 -5.00 -10.79
CA ALA A 142 -2.40 -5.77 -10.32
C ALA A 142 -2.30 -5.86 -8.79
N LEU A 143 -2.98 -4.99 -8.04
CA LEU A 143 -2.94 -4.97 -6.59
C LEU A 143 -3.47 -6.26 -5.97
N GLY A 144 -2.95 -6.58 -4.78
CA GLY A 144 -3.33 -7.78 -4.03
C GLY A 144 -3.14 -9.08 -4.81
N ASN A 145 -2.12 -9.17 -5.68
CA ASN A 145 -1.87 -10.32 -6.57
C ASN A 145 -3.04 -10.62 -7.52
N ASN A 146 -3.64 -9.58 -8.11
CA ASN A 146 -4.80 -9.68 -9.01
C ASN A 146 -6.10 -10.20 -8.35
N VAL A 147 -6.27 -9.93 -7.04
CA VAL A 147 -7.43 -10.39 -6.25
C VAL A 147 -8.77 -9.75 -6.65
N ALA A 148 -8.75 -8.61 -7.33
CA ALA A 148 -9.98 -7.91 -7.73
C ALA A 148 -10.73 -8.65 -8.85
N ASP A 149 -12.00 -8.96 -8.64
CA ASP A 149 -12.87 -9.60 -9.63
C ASP A 149 -13.39 -8.60 -10.69
N GLY A 150 -13.34 -7.31 -10.39
CA GLY A 150 -13.70 -6.19 -11.23
C GLY A 150 -13.22 -4.88 -10.59
N LEU A 151 -13.45 -3.74 -11.22
CA LEU A 151 -13.10 -2.44 -10.63
C LEU A 151 -14.26 -1.46 -10.68
N PHE A 152 -14.38 -0.66 -9.62
CA PHE A 152 -15.21 0.53 -9.58
C PHE A 152 -14.33 1.77 -9.73
N ASN A 153 -14.81 2.74 -10.51
CA ASN A 153 -14.14 4.02 -10.70
C ASN A 153 -14.93 5.12 -9.99
N TRP A 154 -14.32 5.89 -9.09
CA TRP A 154 -14.99 7.01 -8.40
C TRP A 154 -15.06 8.30 -9.24
N ALA A 155 -14.35 8.39 -10.36
CA ALA A 155 -14.29 9.60 -11.20
C ALA A 155 -15.59 9.82 -12.01
N ALA A 156 -16.62 10.33 -11.33
CA ALA A 156 -17.96 10.56 -11.90
C ALA A 156 -18.13 11.94 -12.55
N TRP A 157 -17.21 12.88 -12.33
CA TRP A 157 -17.32 14.29 -12.69
C TRP A 157 -16.18 14.77 -13.62
N PRO A 158 -16.37 15.87 -14.36
CA PRO A 158 -15.47 16.26 -15.42
C PRO A 158 -14.30 17.09 -14.88
N TRP A 159 -13.26 17.21 -15.69
CA TRP A 159 -12.10 18.04 -15.34
C TRP A 159 -12.37 19.53 -15.64
N GLY A 160 -12.40 20.35 -14.59
CA GLY A 160 -12.52 21.79 -14.71
C GLY A 160 -13.80 22.22 -15.45
N PRO A 161 -13.75 23.24 -16.32
CA PRO A 161 -14.93 23.77 -16.99
C PRO A 161 -15.37 22.91 -18.19
N ARG A 162 -14.79 21.73 -18.41
CA ARG A 162 -15.13 20.87 -19.56
C ARG A 162 -16.41 20.08 -19.30
N ASP A 163 -17.08 19.67 -20.38
CA ASP A 163 -18.14 18.68 -20.29
C ASP A 163 -17.54 17.29 -20.01
N MET A 164 -18.36 16.35 -19.55
CA MET A 164 -17.91 15.03 -19.15
C MET A 164 -17.45 14.17 -20.33
N ASP A 165 -16.33 13.48 -20.17
CA ASP A 165 -15.77 12.57 -21.18
C ASP A 165 -15.77 11.09 -20.73
N THR A 166 -15.31 10.22 -21.63
CA THR A 166 -15.24 8.77 -21.41
C THR A 166 -13.82 8.22 -21.38
N TYR A 167 -12.77 9.04 -21.41
CA TYR A 167 -11.39 8.54 -21.59
C TYR A 167 -10.91 7.73 -20.39
N VAL A 168 -11.27 8.16 -19.17
CA VAL A 168 -11.00 7.35 -17.97
C VAL A 168 -11.72 6.01 -18.08
N ASN A 169 -13.01 6.00 -18.43
CA ASN A 169 -13.80 4.78 -18.60
C ASN A 169 -13.19 3.85 -19.66
N ALA A 170 -12.69 4.40 -20.78
CA ALA A 170 -12.02 3.64 -21.83
C ALA A 170 -10.84 2.82 -21.31
N SER A 171 -10.06 3.38 -20.37
CA SER A 171 -8.95 2.66 -19.75
C SER A 171 -9.42 1.46 -18.92
N TYR A 172 -10.53 1.58 -18.19
CA TYR A 172 -11.09 0.44 -17.44
C TYR A 172 -11.60 -0.65 -18.38
N PHE A 173 -12.34 -0.29 -19.44
CA PHE A 173 -12.77 -1.25 -20.45
C PHE A 173 -11.61 -1.99 -21.11
N GLN A 174 -10.49 -1.29 -21.36
CA GLN A 174 -9.31 -1.89 -21.98
C GLN A 174 -8.58 -2.85 -21.03
N TYR A 175 -8.36 -2.45 -19.77
CA TYR A 175 -7.49 -3.21 -18.87
C TYR A 175 -8.19 -4.31 -18.09
N LEU A 176 -9.51 -4.25 -17.93
CA LEU A 176 -10.26 -5.28 -17.19
C LEU A 176 -10.39 -6.60 -17.96
N ASP A 177 -10.08 -6.64 -19.26
CA ASP A 177 -10.13 -7.86 -20.10
C ASP A 177 -11.39 -8.72 -19.84
N LYS A 178 -12.57 -8.08 -19.94
CA LYS A 178 -13.91 -8.66 -19.72
C LYS A 178 -14.30 -8.94 -18.26
N ARG A 179 -13.48 -8.56 -17.27
CA ARG A 179 -13.93 -8.47 -15.87
C ARG A 179 -14.94 -7.32 -15.72
N PRO A 180 -15.92 -7.42 -14.80
CA PRO A 180 -16.94 -6.39 -14.66
C PRO A 180 -16.39 -5.02 -14.29
N TYR A 181 -16.85 -4.01 -15.01
CA TYR A 181 -16.65 -2.60 -14.69
C TYR A 181 -17.91 -2.00 -14.05
N VAL A 182 -17.76 -1.34 -12.91
CA VAL A 182 -18.81 -0.48 -12.34
C VAL A 182 -18.56 0.96 -12.77
N MET A 183 -19.39 1.45 -13.69
CA MET A 183 -19.30 2.82 -14.21
C MET A 183 -20.02 3.81 -13.27
N PRO A 184 -19.37 4.89 -12.82
CA PRO A 184 -19.99 5.86 -11.92
C PRO A 184 -20.91 6.83 -12.68
N VAL A 185 -22.05 7.19 -12.10
CA VAL A 185 -22.95 8.23 -12.64
C VAL A 185 -23.38 9.15 -11.50
N SER A 186 -23.23 10.46 -11.67
CA SER A 186 -23.59 11.43 -10.63
C SER A 186 -24.15 12.71 -11.25
N PRO A 187 -25.16 13.36 -10.64
CA PRO A 187 -25.77 14.55 -11.23
C PRO A 187 -25.02 15.84 -10.91
N TRP A 188 -24.32 15.92 -9.78
CA TRP A 188 -23.73 17.16 -9.27
C TRP A 188 -22.58 16.84 -8.30
N PHE A 189 -21.77 17.82 -7.91
CA PHE A 189 -20.87 17.68 -6.74
C PHE A 189 -20.53 19.05 -6.16
N TYR A 190 -20.83 19.25 -4.89
CA TYR A 190 -20.36 20.40 -4.12
C TYR A 190 -20.25 20.03 -2.64
N THR A 191 -19.12 20.37 -2.04
CA THR A 191 -18.90 20.18 -0.61
C THR A 191 -18.20 21.38 0.00
N ASN A 192 -18.60 21.76 1.22
CA ASN A 192 -17.89 22.71 2.08
C ASN A 192 -18.02 22.22 3.52
N ILE A 193 -17.19 21.23 3.85
CA ILE A 193 -17.16 20.50 5.11
C ILE A 193 -15.71 20.52 5.65
N PRO A 194 -15.27 21.65 6.24
CA PRO A 194 -13.89 21.83 6.71
C PRO A 194 -13.44 20.79 7.74
N GLY A 195 -14.36 20.23 8.54
CA GLY A 195 -14.08 19.15 9.49
C GLY A 195 -13.55 17.88 8.83
N TYR A 196 -13.80 17.69 7.53
CA TYR A 196 -13.25 16.60 6.71
C TYR A 196 -12.20 17.08 5.69
N ASN A 197 -11.69 18.32 5.85
CA ASN A 197 -10.79 18.96 4.89
C ASN A 197 -11.37 19.07 3.47
N LYS A 198 -12.69 19.26 3.33
CA LYS A 198 -13.35 19.36 2.02
C LYS A 198 -13.93 20.74 1.75
N ASN A 199 -13.58 21.35 0.63
CA ASN A 199 -14.16 22.61 0.14
C ASN A 199 -13.94 22.79 -1.37
N TRP A 200 -14.64 22.03 -2.20
CA TRP A 200 -14.49 22.12 -3.65
C TRP A 200 -15.76 21.66 -4.38
N MET A 201 -15.74 21.81 -5.70
CA MET A 201 -16.81 21.35 -6.59
C MET A 201 -16.24 20.77 -7.88
N TRP A 202 -17.01 19.92 -8.54
CA TRP A 202 -16.82 19.58 -9.95
C TRP A 202 -18.06 20.00 -10.75
N ARG A 203 -17.91 20.23 -12.05
CA ARG A 203 -19.01 20.74 -12.89
C ARG A 203 -20.16 19.74 -12.92
N GLY A 204 -21.34 20.20 -12.48
CA GLY A 204 -22.59 19.44 -12.47
C GLY A 204 -23.61 19.88 -13.52
N ASP A 205 -23.29 20.90 -14.32
CA ASP A 205 -24.17 21.57 -15.28
C ASP A 205 -25.05 20.63 -16.11
N ASP A 206 -24.46 19.92 -17.09
CA ASP A 206 -25.16 19.05 -18.04
C ASP A 206 -24.91 17.54 -17.77
N ILE A 207 -24.11 17.23 -16.74
CA ILE A 207 -23.50 15.90 -16.55
C ILE A 207 -24.51 14.77 -16.33
N TRP A 208 -25.65 15.05 -15.70
CA TRP A 208 -26.67 14.03 -15.48
C TRP A 208 -27.17 13.46 -16.81
N HIS A 209 -27.38 14.31 -17.81
CA HIS A 209 -27.79 13.89 -19.14
C HIS A 209 -26.63 13.22 -19.89
N ASP A 210 -25.46 13.84 -19.87
CA ASP A 210 -24.28 13.35 -20.60
C ASP A 210 -23.84 11.96 -20.14
N ARG A 211 -23.75 11.71 -18.82
CA ARG A 211 -23.35 10.38 -18.30
C ARG A 211 -24.32 9.29 -18.70
N TRP A 212 -25.63 9.55 -18.72
CA TRP A 212 -26.60 8.53 -19.15
C TRP A 212 -26.46 8.21 -20.63
N ILE A 213 -26.23 9.19 -21.51
CA ILE A 213 -25.87 8.91 -22.92
C ILE A 213 -24.61 8.06 -23.00
N GLN A 214 -23.59 8.38 -22.20
CA GLN A 214 -22.33 7.62 -22.18
C GLN A 214 -22.52 6.18 -21.66
N VAL A 215 -23.43 5.94 -20.72
CA VAL A 215 -23.82 4.58 -20.27
C VAL A 215 -24.48 3.81 -21.41
N ILE A 216 -25.45 4.43 -22.11
CA ILE A 216 -26.12 3.81 -23.27
C ILE A 216 -25.12 3.44 -24.36
N TYR A 217 -24.13 4.31 -24.58
CA TYR A 217 -23.09 4.10 -25.58
C TYR A 217 -22.10 3.00 -25.16
N ASN A 218 -21.52 3.09 -23.95
CA ASN A 218 -20.44 2.22 -23.48
C ASN A 218 -20.91 0.83 -23.03
N GLN A 219 -22.19 0.70 -22.60
CA GLN A 219 -22.77 -0.57 -22.13
C GLN A 219 -21.90 -1.29 -21.06
N PRO A 220 -21.53 -0.62 -19.95
CA PRO A 220 -20.79 -1.27 -18.86
C PRO A 220 -21.58 -2.43 -18.25
N GLU A 221 -20.92 -3.34 -17.54
CA GLU A 221 -21.60 -4.43 -16.82
C GLU A 221 -22.48 -3.88 -15.70
N TYR A 222 -22.00 -2.88 -14.96
CA TYR A 222 -22.75 -2.25 -13.89
C TYR A 222 -22.66 -0.73 -13.95
N VAL A 223 -23.70 -0.09 -13.45
CA VAL A 223 -23.73 1.36 -13.20
C VAL A 223 -23.95 1.59 -11.72
N GLN A 224 -23.21 2.52 -11.12
CA GLN A 224 -23.50 2.97 -9.75
C GLN A 224 -23.77 4.47 -9.74
N THR A 225 -24.98 4.84 -9.33
CA THR A 225 -25.34 6.23 -9.07
C THR A 225 -24.70 6.69 -7.77
N ILE A 226 -23.89 7.73 -7.83
CA ILE A 226 -23.26 8.40 -6.69
C ILE A 226 -24.00 9.73 -6.52
N SER A 227 -24.95 9.86 -5.60
CA SER A 227 -25.38 8.87 -4.59
C SER A 227 -26.89 8.95 -4.34
N TRP A 228 -27.42 8.09 -3.47
CA TRP A 228 -28.80 8.16 -3.00
C TRP A 228 -29.00 9.24 -1.95
N ASN A 229 -28.16 9.33 -0.91
CA ASN A 229 -28.41 10.19 0.27
C ASN A 229 -27.15 10.87 0.82
N ASP A 230 -26.12 11.12 0.01
CA ASP A 230 -24.98 11.94 0.43
C ASP A 230 -25.28 13.43 0.27
N TYR A 231 -25.91 13.99 1.31
CA TYR A 231 -26.25 15.42 1.35
C TYR A 231 -25.00 16.30 1.48
N GLY A 232 -23.93 15.79 2.11
CA GLY A 232 -22.70 16.54 2.38
C GLY A 232 -21.87 16.80 1.13
N GLU A 233 -22.02 15.99 0.08
CA GLU A 233 -21.35 16.19 -1.21
C GLU A 233 -22.30 16.66 -2.32
N SER A 234 -23.55 16.99 -1.97
CA SER A 234 -24.56 17.61 -2.85
C SER A 234 -24.88 16.83 -4.13
N HIS A 235 -24.75 15.50 -4.10
CA HIS A 235 -24.95 14.65 -5.28
C HIS A 235 -25.98 13.53 -5.06
N HIS A 236 -26.79 13.69 -4.02
CA HIS A 236 -27.87 12.78 -3.69
C HIS A 236 -28.98 12.86 -4.73
N ILE A 237 -29.66 11.74 -5.00
CA ILE A 237 -30.90 11.72 -5.80
C ILE A 237 -32.11 11.25 -4.98
N GLY A 238 -31.92 10.92 -3.71
CA GLY A 238 -32.94 10.52 -2.74
C GLY A 238 -33.69 11.71 -2.15
N SER A 239 -34.65 11.44 -1.28
CA SER A 239 -35.40 12.49 -0.58
C SER A 239 -34.55 13.16 0.51
N LEU A 240 -34.83 14.43 0.79
CA LEU A 240 -34.23 15.15 1.92
C LEU A 240 -34.99 14.82 3.21
N TYR A 241 -34.25 14.43 4.24
CA TYR A 241 -34.80 14.22 5.58
C TYR A 241 -34.11 15.14 6.58
N SER A 242 -34.89 15.96 7.29
CA SER A 242 -34.33 16.90 8.28
C SER A 242 -33.59 16.21 9.43
N HIS A 243 -33.95 14.97 9.75
CA HIS A 243 -33.29 14.14 10.78
C HIS A 243 -32.05 13.39 10.26
N ALA A 244 -31.63 13.60 9.00
CA ALA A 244 -30.52 12.89 8.36
C ALA A 244 -29.36 13.83 7.98
N MET A 245 -29.26 14.97 8.66
CA MET A 245 -28.37 16.10 8.32
C MET A 245 -27.12 16.17 9.19
N GLU A 246 -26.79 15.12 9.94
CA GLU A 246 -25.72 15.11 10.94
C GLU A 246 -24.33 15.42 10.35
N ALA A 247 -24.09 15.02 9.09
CA ALA A 247 -22.84 15.28 8.38
C ALA A 247 -22.45 16.77 8.35
N PHE A 248 -23.41 17.69 8.28
CA PHE A 248 -23.15 19.13 8.31
C PHE A 248 -22.64 19.61 9.67
N THR A 249 -23.13 19.03 10.76
CA THR A 249 -22.70 19.37 12.12
C THR A 249 -21.36 18.73 12.45
N VAL A 250 -21.22 17.42 12.24
CA VAL A 250 -19.98 16.68 12.53
C VAL A 250 -18.83 17.20 11.67
N GLY A 251 -19.12 17.43 10.39
CA GLY A 251 -18.17 17.97 9.43
C GLY A 251 -17.95 19.49 9.53
N LYS A 252 -18.60 20.18 10.47
CA LYS A 252 -18.42 21.62 10.73
C LYS A 252 -18.67 22.50 9.49
N ALA A 253 -19.69 22.16 8.71
CA ALA A 253 -20.09 22.98 7.57
C ALA A 253 -20.47 24.40 8.02
N PRO A 254 -20.15 25.44 7.24
CA PRO A 254 -20.46 26.83 7.61
C PRO A 254 -21.97 27.13 7.65
N TYR A 255 -22.75 26.33 6.94
CA TYR A 255 -24.21 26.30 6.93
C TYR A 255 -24.66 24.98 6.30
N ASN A 256 -25.92 24.59 6.49
CA ASN A 256 -26.47 23.42 5.81
C ASN A 256 -26.95 23.81 4.40
N TYR A 257 -26.11 23.57 3.40
CA TYR A 257 -26.40 23.87 1.99
C TYR A 257 -27.38 22.88 1.33
N ALA A 258 -27.80 21.80 2.00
CA ALA A 258 -28.88 20.92 1.52
C ALA A 258 -30.28 21.42 1.92
N ASN A 259 -30.39 22.37 2.85
CA ASN A 259 -31.69 22.93 3.24
C ASN A 259 -32.43 23.52 2.05
N ASN A 260 -33.66 23.04 1.82
CA ASN A 260 -34.49 23.44 0.67
C ASN A 260 -33.75 23.30 -0.67
N ARG A 261 -32.92 22.26 -0.82
CA ARG A 261 -32.27 21.86 -2.08
C ARG A 261 -32.66 20.42 -2.44
N PRO A 262 -33.93 20.16 -2.74
CA PRO A 262 -34.37 18.83 -3.16
C PRO A 262 -33.67 18.46 -4.46
N HIS A 263 -33.22 17.21 -4.56
CA HIS A 263 -32.57 16.63 -5.74
C HIS A 263 -33.33 15.45 -6.35
N ASP A 264 -34.46 15.08 -5.74
CA ASP A 264 -35.28 13.94 -6.12
C ASP A 264 -35.90 14.05 -7.52
N GLY A 265 -36.03 15.26 -8.06
CA GLY A 265 -36.43 15.50 -9.43
C GLY A 265 -35.55 14.78 -10.47
N TRP A 266 -34.25 14.58 -10.20
CA TRP A 266 -33.37 13.86 -11.12
C TRP A 266 -33.74 12.38 -11.29
N ARG A 267 -34.50 11.78 -10.37
CA ARG A 267 -35.01 10.40 -10.52
C ARG A 267 -36.01 10.26 -11.65
N GLN A 268 -36.69 11.34 -12.05
CA GLN A 268 -37.79 11.30 -13.04
C GLN A 268 -37.33 10.84 -14.43
N THR A 269 -36.04 10.95 -14.76
CA THR A 269 -35.49 10.48 -16.04
C THR A 269 -34.97 9.04 -15.99
N LEU A 270 -34.75 8.49 -14.79
CA LEU A 270 -34.09 7.20 -14.58
C LEU A 270 -34.85 6.00 -15.15
N PRO A 271 -36.19 5.88 -15.00
CA PRO A 271 -36.90 4.72 -15.55
C PRO A 271 -36.65 4.53 -17.05
N PHE A 272 -36.69 5.62 -17.82
CA PHE A 272 -36.39 5.58 -19.25
C PHE A 272 -34.94 5.19 -19.52
N TRP A 273 -33.99 5.85 -18.84
CA TRP A 273 -32.57 5.58 -19.08
C TRP A 273 -32.15 4.17 -18.70
N ILE A 274 -32.62 3.66 -17.55
CA ILE A 274 -32.28 2.34 -17.06
C ILE A 274 -32.91 1.25 -17.93
N ASP A 275 -34.17 1.42 -18.35
CA ASP A 275 -34.81 0.47 -19.27
C ASP A 275 -34.09 0.42 -20.62
N TYR A 276 -33.70 1.59 -21.14
CA TYR A 276 -32.97 1.69 -22.37
C TYR A 276 -31.58 1.06 -22.26
N TYR A 277 -30.87 1.26 -21.14
CA TYR A 277 -29.59 0.63 -20.85
C TYR A 277 -29.72 -0.89 -20.77
N LYS A 278 -30.67 -1.41 -19.99
CA LYS A 278 -30.79 -2.85 -19.71
C LYS A 278 -31.36 -3.66 -20.87
N THR A 279 -32.30 -3.11 -21.63
CA THR A 279 -33.03 -3.87 -22.65
C THR A 279 -32.76 -3.39 -24.08
N GLY A 280 -32.08 -2.26 -24.24
CA GLY A 280 -31.89 -1.61 -25.53
C GLY A 280 -33.16 -0.96 -26.09
N LYS A 281 -34.27 -0.93 -25.34
CA LYS A 281 -35.50 -0.20 -25.67
C LYS A 281 -36.10 0.41 -24.41
N ALA A 282 -36.74 1.56 -24.54
CA ALA A 282 -37.55 2.15 -23.48
C ALA A 282 -38.90 2.65 -23.99
N THR A 283 -39.88 2.64 -23.10
CA THR A 283 -41.22 3.18 -23.33
C THR A 283 -41.45 4.34 -22.41
N VAL A 284 -41.85 5.47 -22.96
CA VAL A 284 -42.33 6.60 -22.16
C VAL A 284 -43.75 6.25 -21.72
N SER A 285 -43.90 5.95 -20.44
CA SER A 285 -45.18 5.68 -19.77
C SER A 285 -45.79 6.94 -19.13
N GLN A 286 -44.94 7.92 -18.82
CA GLN A 286 -45.29 9.14 -18.14
C GLN A 286 -44.38 10.27 -18.62
N GLU A 287 -44.95 11.36 -19.13
CA GLU A 287 -44.16 12.53 -19.51
C GLU A 287 -43.84 13.38 -18.28
N SER A 288 -42.65 13.98 -18.24
CA SER A 288 -42.18 14.78 -17.10
C SER A 288 -41.21 15.88 -17.54
N LEU A 289 -41.08 16.90 -16.70
CA LEU A 289 -40.10 17.97 -16.79
C LEU A 289 -39.29 18.00 -15.50
N VAL A 290 -37.97 18.12 -15.61
CA VAL A 290 -37.02 18.32 -14.52
C VAL A 290 -36.21 19.56 -14.83
N ILE A 291 -36.01 20.44 -13.85
CA ILE A 291 -35.18 21.64 -13.96
C ILE A 291 -34.22 21.73 -12.78
N TRP A 292 -33.03 22.28 -12.99
CA TRP A 292 -32.10 22.59 -11.91
C TRP A 292 -31.28 23.84 -12.18
N TYR A 293 -30.94 24.54 -11.12
CA TYR A 293 -30.12 25.75 -11.14
C TYR A 293 -29.67 26.11 -9.72
N ARG A 294 -28.58 26.89 -9.61
CA ARG A 294 -28.23 27.56 -8.35
C ARG A 294 -29.19 28.71 -8.10
N THR A 295 -29.62 28.92 -6.88
CA THR A 295 -30.63 29.95 -6.53
C THR A 295 -30.07 31.37 -6.41
N SER A 296 -28.76 31.55 -6.61
CA SER A 296 -28.08 32.84 -6.58
C SER A 296 -27.06 32.93 -7.72
N PRO A 297 -26.84 34.13 -8.31
CA PRO A 297 -25.75 34.35 -9.25
C PRO A 297 -24.40 33.95 -8.67
N SER A 298 -23.50 33.45 -9.52
CA SER A 298 -22.17 32.98 -9.11
C SER A 298 -21.32 34.06 -8.43
N SER A 299 -21.53 35.32 -8.82
CA SER A 299 -20.83 36.51 -8.33
C SER A 299 -21.60 37.29 -7.27
N ALA A 300 -22.80 36.84 -6.88
CA ALA A 300 -23.63 37.60 -5.95
C ALA A 300 -23.02 37.72 -4.55
N CYS A 301 -22.29 36.68 -4.12
CA CYS A 301 -21.80 36.51 -2.76
C CYS A 301 -20.42 35.86 -2.76
N SER A 302 -19.76 35.81 -1.60
CA SER A 302 -18.45 35.19 -1.48
C SER A 302 -18.53 33.70 -1.85
N GLU A 303 -17.54 33.19 -2.58
CA GLU A 303 -17.43 31.73 -2.82
C GLU A 303 -17.08 30.93 -1.56
N GLY A 304 -16.75 31.59 -0.43
CA GLY A 304 -16.45 30.94 0.84
C GLY A 304 -15.19 30.06 0.79
N GLY A 305 -14.23 30.43 -0.06
CA GLY A 305 -13.01 29.66 -0.30
C GLY A 305 -13.22 28.38 -1.10
N THR A 306 -14.41 28.17 -1.67
CA THR A 306 -14.68 27.01 -2.53
C THR A 306 -13.91 27.17 -3.83
N VAL A 307 -13.32 26.07 -4.33
CA VAL A 307 -12.64 26.02 -5.63
C VAL A 307 -13.30 24.99 -6.54
N GLY A 308 -13.14 25.18 -7.85
CA GLY A 308 -13.42 24.18 -8.86
C GLY A 308 -12.25 23.21 -9.00
N ASN A 309 -12.48 21.90 -8.96
CA ASN A 309 -11.44 20.89 -8.71
C ASN A 309 -10.69 21.13 -7.39
N THR A 310 -9.69 20.30 -7.06
CA THR A 310 -8.86 20.52 -5.86
C THR A 310 -7.41 20.09 -6.03
N ALA A 311 -6.49 20.92 -5.54
CA ALA A 311 -5.06 20.64 -5.47
C ALA A 311 -4.75 19.43 -4.58
N SER A 312 -5.60 19.13 -3.59
CA SER A 312 -5.48 17.93 -2.74
C SER A 312 -5.61 16.61 -3.51
N ARG A 313 -6.18 16.65 -4.73
CA ARG A 313 -6.23 15.53 -5.68
C ARG A 313 -5.26 15.73 -6.85
N LEU A 314 -4.26 16.61 -6.67
CA LEU A 314 -3.25 16.98 -7.67
C LEU A 314 -3.85 17.52 -8.97
N GLN A 315 -5.04 18.15 -8.88
CA GLN A 315 -5.74 18.77 -9.99
C GLN A 315 -5.47 20.28 -10.01
N ILE A 316 -5.45 20.85 -11.21
CA ILE A 316 -5.51 22.31 -11.38
C ILE A 316 -6.85 22.81 -10.85
N GLU A 317 -6.79 23.81 -9.97
CA GLU A 317 -7.96 24.49 -9.41
C GLU A 317 -8.44 25.64 -10.31
N PHE A 318 -9.75 25.84 -10.33
CA PHE A 318 -10.43 26.85 -11.15
C PHE A 318 -11.33 27.73 -10.28
N PRO A 319 -11.54 29.00 -10.65
CA PRO A 319 -12.59 29.81 -10.06
C PRO A 319 -13.96 29.11 -10.19
N PRO A 320 -14.74 28.97 -9.10
CA PRO A 320 -16.06 28.33 -9.11
C PRO A 320 -17.02 28.80 -10.19
N GLN A 321 -16.95 30.09 -10.54
CA GLN A 321 -17.82 30.73 -11.52
C GLN A 321 -17.57 30.21 -12.95
N LEU A 322 -16.41 29.61 -13.22
CA LEU A 322 -16.11 28.94 -14.49
C LEU A 322 -16.61 27.49 -14.49
N ILE A 323 -16.86 26.90 -13.32
CA ILE A 323 -17.25 25.50 -13.17
C ILE A 323 -18.76 25.32 -13.14
N MET A 324 -19.48 26.17 -12.40
CA MET A 324 -20.94 26.10 -12.28
C MET A 324 -21.56 27.36 -12.84
N LEU A 325 -22.10 27.29 -14.06
CA LEU A 325 -22.53 28.46 -14.80
C LEU A 325 -23.89 29.01 -14.31
N ASP A 326 -24.13 30.31 -14.50
CA ASP A 326 -25.42 30.96 -14.25
C ASP A 326 -26.43 30.61 -15.37
N LYS A 327 -26.90 29.36 -15.35
CA LYS A 327 -27.87 28.79 -16.28
C LYS A 327 -29.01 28.11 -15.54
N ILE A 328 -30.16 28.02 -16.21
CA ILE A 328 -31.22 27.04 -15.86
C ILE A 328 -31.09 25.87 -16.82
N PHE A 329 -30.89 24.70 -16.25
CA PHE A 329 -30.79 23.43 -16.96
C PHE A 329 -32.11 22.68 -16.86
N PHE A 330 -32.45 21.91 -17.88
CA PHE A 330 -33.70 21.17 -17.90
C PHE A 330 -33.59 19.90 -18.75
N SER A 331 -34.31 18.87 -18.31
CA SER A 331 -34.53 17.64 -19.05
C SER A 331 -36.02 17.29 -19.04
N ALA A 332 -36.51 16.70 -20.12
CA ALA A 332 -37.90 16.28 -20.22
C ALA A 332 -38.01 14.88 -20.82
N VAL A 333 -38.76 13.99 -20.17
CA VAL A 333 -39.11 12.68 -20.73
C VAL A 333 -40.39 12.84 -21.54
N LEU A 334 -40.32 12.65 -22.86
CA LEU A 334 -41.41 12.97 -23.78
C LEU A 334 -41.71 11.83 -24.75
N GLY A 335 -42.99 11.55 -24.96
CA GLY A 335 -43.47 10.65 -26.01
C GLY A 335 -43.63 11.34 -27.37
N SER A 336 -43.53 12.67 -27.42
CA SER A 336 -43.45 13.47 -28.66
C SER A 336 -42.86 14.84 -28.37
N ALA A 337 -42.33 15.53 -29.37
CA ALA A 337 -41.72 16.85 -29.19
C ALA A 337 -42.65 17.85 -28.47
N ALA A 338 -42.05 18.71 -27.66
CA ALA A 338 -42.70 19.82 -26.95
C ALA A 338 -41.75 21.03 -26.89
N GLU A 339 -42.34 22.20 -26.66
CA GLU A 339 -41.62 23.48 -26.54
C GLU A 339 -41.50 23.87 -25.08
N LEU A 340 -40.40 24.55 -24.75
CA LEU A 340 -40.09 24.99 -23.40
C LEU A 340 -39.99 26.52 -23.36
N THR A 341 -40.54 27.11 -22.31
CA THR A 341 -40.46 28.54 -22.02
C THR A 341 -39.93 28.72 -20.60
N VAL A 342 -38.93 29.59 -20.44
CA VAL A 342 -38.33 29.92 -19.13
C VAL A 342 -38.61 31.38 -18.85
N THR A 343 -39.18 31.70 -17.70
CA THR A 343 -39.39 33.07 -17.24
C THR A 343 -38.59 33.31 -15.97
N VAL A 344 -37.76 34.35 -15.95
CA VAL A 344 -36.98 34.80 -14.77
C VAL A 344 -37.22 36.29 -14.56
N GLY A 345 -37.70 36.68 -13.38
CA GLY A 345 -37.92 38.10 -13.06
C GLY A 345 -38.87 38.83 -14.02
N GLY A 346 -39.79 38.11 -14.66
CA GLY A 346 -40.71 38.63 -15.68
C GLY A 346 -40.17 38.61 -17.12
N LYS A 347 -38.88 38.37 -17.35
CA LYS A 347 -38.31 38.18 -18.68
C LYS A 347 -38.49 36.74 -19.13
N THR A 348 -38.95 36.56 -20.36
CA THR A 348 -39.24 35.25 -20.95
C THR A 348 -38.20 34.88 -22.01
N PHE A 349 -37.73 33.64 -21.94
CA PHE A 349 -36.79 33.00 -22.85
C PHE A 349 -37.45 31.78 -23.50
N THR A 350 -37.15 31.54 -24.77
CA THR A 350 -37.62 30.38 -25.55
C THR A 350 -36.41 29.56 -26.01
N PRO A 351 -35.83 28.72 -25.13
CA PRO A 351 -34.63 27.96 -25.46
C PRO A 351 -34.92 26.85 -26.47
N THR A 352 -33.87 26.41 -27.17
CA THR A 352 -33.89 25.20 -28.00
C THR A 352 -33.31 24.02 -27.24
N TRP A 353 -33.71 22.81 -27.62
CA TRP A 353 -33.13 21.58 -27.11
C TRP A 353 -31.69 21.41 -27.63
N SER A 354 -30.71 21.25 -26.74
CA SER A 354 -29.32 20.95 -27.10
C SER A 354 -29.12 19.47 -27.42
N SER A 355 -29.96 18.62 -26.85
CA SER A 355 -30.02 17.17 -27.10
C SER A 355 -31.46 16.73 -27.32
N ILE A 356 -31.69 16.00 -28.41
CA ILE A 356 -32.98 15.45 -28.82
C ILE A 356 -32.81 13.93 -28.99
N PRO A 357 -33.65 13.10 -28.37
CA PRO A 357 -33.56 11.65 -28.49
C PRO A 357 -33.90 11.18 -29.91
N ASP A 358 -33.31 10.06 -30.33
CA ASP A 358 -33.58 9.46 -31.64
C ASP A 358 -35.08 9.18 -31.83
N GLY A 359 -35.61 9.58 -32.99
CA GLY A 359 -37.04 9.46 -33.29
C GLY A 359 -37.97 10.36 -32.46
N GLY A 360 -37.44 11.26 -31.62
CA GLY A 360 -38.23 12.22 -30.84
C GLY A 360 -39.01 11.63 -29.67
N VAL A 361 -38.63 10.43 -29.20
CA VAL A 361 -39.23 9.75 -28.05
C VAL A 361 -38.14 9.43 -27.04
N GLY A 362 -38.23 9.99 -25.83
CA GLY A 362 -37.25 9.78 -24.77
C GLY A 362 -36.88 11.05 -24.03
N VAL A 363 -35.62 11.16 -23.60
CA VAL A 363 -35.14 12.28 -22.79
C VAL A 363 -34.56 13.38 -23.65
N TYR A 364 -35.22 14.53 -23.63
CA TYR A 364 -34.74 15.80 -24.18
C TYR A 364 -33.93 16.55 -23.12
N HIS A 365 -32.94 17.35 -23.55
CA HIS A 365 -32.13 18.16 -22.63
C HIS A 365 -31.73 19.50 -23.26
N GLY A 366 -31.60 20.51 -22.40
CA GLY A 366 -31.20 21.86 -22.77
C GLY A 366 -30.91 22.75 -21.57
N SER A 367 -30.43 23.96 -21.85
CA SER A 367 -30.21 24.98 -20.85
C SER A 367 -30.39 26.39 -21.42
N VAL A 368 -30.59 27.37 -20.55
CA VAL A 368 -30.64 28.79 -20.90
C VAL A 368 -29.73 29.62 -20.00
N VAL A 369 -28.96 30.53 -20.59
CA VAL A 369 -28.08 31.46 -19.88
C VAL A 369 -28.90 32.64 -19.36
N LEU A 370 -28.70 33.01 -18.09
CA LEU A 370 -29.54 34.02 -17.44
C LEU A 370 -29.14 35.47 -17.71
N LEU A 371 -28.01 35.76 -18.37
CA LEU A 371 -27.60 37.10 -18.85
C LEU A 371 -27.85 38.26 -17.84
N SER A 372 -27.57 38.02 -16.55
CA SER A 372 -27.76 38.94 -15.41
C SER A 372 -29.21 39.14 -14.91
N GLU A 373 -30.20 38.44 -15.44
CA GLU A 373 -31.57 38.48 -14.95
C GLU A 373 -31.69 37.83 -13.57
N THR A 374 -32.51 38.40 -12.70
CA THR A 374 -32.78 37.91 -11.35
C THR A 374 -34.27 38.00 -11.03
N GLY A 375 -34.75 37.15 -10.11
CA GLY A 375 -36.15 37.12 -9.68
C GLY A 375 -36.78 35.73 -9.75
N ASP A 376 -38.10 35.68 -9.63
CA ASP A 376 -38.88 34.43 -9.62
C ASP A 376 -38.65 33.61 -10.89
N VAL A 377 -38.51 32.29 -10.74
CA VAL A 377 -38.24 31.35 -11.82
C VAL A 377 -39.47 30.51 -12.10
N ASN A 378 -39.88 30.48 -13.38
CA ASN A 378 -40.97 29.67 -13.87
C ASN A 378 -40.55 28.97 -15.17
N VAL A 379 -40.73 27.65 -15.26
CA VAL A 379 -40.44 26.88 -16.48
C VAL A 379 -41.69 26.15 -16.91
N GLN A 380 -42.08 26.33 -18.17
CA GLN A 380 -43.29 25.74 -18.75
C GLN A 380 -42.93 24.87 -19.94
N LEU A 381 -43.49 23.67 -19.96
CA LEU A 381 -43.44 22.74 -21.08
C LEU A 381 -44.82 22.73 -21.76
N SER A 382 -44.87 22.91 -23.07
CA SER A 382 -46.12 23.06 -23.80
C SER A 382 -46.10 22.44 -25.20
N ARG A 383 -47.28 22.16 -25.72
CA ARG A 383 -47.57 21.89 -27.13
C ARG A 383 -48.58 22.94 -27.61
N PRO A 384 -48.77 23.15 -28.93
CA PRO A 384 -49.70 24.14 -29.44
C PRO A 384 -51.07 24.09 -28.75
N GLY A 385 -51.43 25.18 -28.05
CA GLY A 385 -52.70 25.32 -27.33
C GLY A 385 -52.83 24.53 -26.01
N ARG A 386 -51.78 23.86 -25.52
CA ARG A 386 -51.82 23.04 -24.29
C ARG A 386 -50.53 23.18 -23.45
N LEU A 387 -50.69 23.65 -22.21
CA LEU A 387 -49.67 23.53 -21.17
C LEU A 387 -49.61 22.07 -20.67
N LEU A 388 -48.42 21.46 -20.68
CA LEU A 388 -48.21 20.08 -20.27
C LEU A 388 -47.74 19.99 -18.82
N ALA A 389 -46.73 20.78 -18.47
CA ALA A 389 -46.14 20.84 -17.14
C ALA A 389 -45.64 22.26 -16.84
N ARG A 390 -45.65 22.61 -15.56
CA ARG A 390 -45.12 23.87 -15.04
C ARG A 390 -44.32 23.57 -13.78
N VAL A 391 -43.12 24.13 -13.68
CA VAL A 391 -42.30 24.09 -12.47
C VAL A 391 -42.05 25.54 -12.04
N ASP A 392 -42.50 25.87 -10.83
CA ASP A 392 -42.19 27.12 -10.15
C ASP A 392 -41.05 26.87 -9.17
N GLY A 393 -39.93 27.58 -9.36
CA GLY A 393 -38.74 27.42 -8.53
C GLY A 393 -38.46 28.65 -7.66
N PRO A 394 -37.56 28.54 -6.67
CA PRO A 394 -37.10 29.68 -5.88
C PRO A 394 -36.52 30.80 -6.74
N ALA A 395 -36.65 32.05 -6.30
CA ALA A 395 -36.09 33.18 -7.01
C ALA A 395 -34.56 33.05 -7.19
N PHE A 396 -34.08 33.31 -8.41
CA PHE A 396 -32.66 33.45 -8.70
C PHE A 396 -32.21 34.84 -8.28
N SER A 397 -31.61 34.98 -7.11
CA SER A 397 -31.25 36.29 -6.56
C SER A 397 -30.12 36.24 -5.55
N SER A 398 -29.50 37.39 -5.27
CA SER A 398 -28.53 37.55 -4.19
C SER A 398 -29.13 37.39 -2.79
N ALA A 399 -30.45 37.52 -2.63
CA ALA A 399 -31.13 37.25 -1.36
C ALA A 399 -31.10 35.76 -0.97
N SER A 400 -30.83 34.88 -1.93
CA SER A 400 -30.69 33.43 -1.72
C SER A 400 -29.30 33.02 -1.20
N CYS A 401 -28.43 33.99 -0.88
CA CYS A 401 -27.13 33.70 -0.29
C CYS A 401 -27.26 33.34 1.19
N ASP A 402 -26.72 32.19 1.56
CA ASP A 402 -26.72 31.70 2.93
C ASP A 402 -25.49 32.26 3.66
N ASN A 403 -25.71 33.03 4.72
CA ASN A 403 -24.64 33.67 5.51
C ASN A 403 -23.64 34.49 4.67
N GLY A 404 -24.13 35.17 3.62
CA GLY A 404 -23.31 35.99 2.73
C GLY A 404 -22.40 35.18 1.77
N ARG A 405 -22.66 33.88 1.62
CA ARG A 405 -21.92 32.97 0.74
C ARG A 405 -22.82 32.43 -0.37
N THR A 406 -22.22 32.15 -1.52
CA THR A 406 -22.90 31.46 -2.62
C THR A 406 -23.12 30.01 -2.24
N ASN A 407 -24.38 29.55 -2.32
CA ASN A 407 -24.72 28.15 -2.19
C ASN A 407 -24.61 27.47 -3.56
N TRP A 408 -23.58 26.64 -3.72
CA TRP A 408 -23.28 25.94 -4.97
C TRP A 408 -24.07 24.64 -5.14
N ASN A 409 -24.89 24.27 -4.15
CA ASN A 409 -25.84 23.18 -4.25
C ASN A 409 -27.10 23.64 -5.02
N PRO A 410 -27.49 22.96 -6.12
CA PRO A 410 -28.60 23.40 -6.94
C PRO A 410 -29.92 23.07 -6.26
N TRP A 411 -30.94 23.86 -6.60
CA TRP A 411 -32.32 23.45 -6.40
C TRP A 411 -32.76 22.64 -7.62
N VAL A 412 -33.40 21.49 -7.40
CA VAL A 412 -33.96 20.65 -8.47
C VAL A 412 -35.47 20.58 -8.30
N GLY A 413 -36.18 20.97 -9.34
CA GLY A 413 -37.64 20.89 -9.41
C GLY A 413 -38.07 19.89 -10.47
N SER A 414 -39.23 19.28 -10.29
CA SER A 414 -39.84 18.47 -11.33
C SER A 414 -41.36 18.58 -11.34
N ALA A 415 -41.95 18.28 -12.49
CA ALA A 415 -43.39 18.18 -12.66
C ALA A 415 -43.71 17.03 -13.62
N VAL A 416 -44.70 16.22 -13.23
CA VAL A 416 -45.23 15.13 -14.05
C VAL A 416 -46.42 15.67 -14.84
N VAL A 417 -46.50 15.35 -16.14
CA VAL A 417 -47.61 15.73 -17.00
C VAL A 417 -48.85 14.91 -16.63
N ALA A 418 -50.01 15.56 -16.49
CA ALA A 418 -51.23 14.84 -16.15
C ALA A 418 -51.62 13.81 -17.23
N GLY A 419 -51.82 12.56 -16.81
CA GLY A 419 -52.20 11.42 -17.65
C GLY A 419 -51.01 10.56 -18.07
N SER A 420 -51.28 9.27 -18.30
CA SER A 420 -50.28 8.33 -18.80
C SER A 420 -50.18 8.36 -20.32
N VAL A 421 -48.99 8.11 -20.84
CA VAL A 421 -48.73 7.85 -22.25
C VAL A 421 -48.21 6.42 -22.42
N SER A 422 -48.09 5.93 -23.64
CA SER A 422 -47.42 4.66 -23.91
C SER A 422 -46.80 4.75 -25.29
N VAL A 423 -45.63 5.38 -25.35
CA VAL A 423 -44.90 5.58 -26.60
C VAL A 423 -43.52 4.95 -26.46
N THR A 424 -43.31 3.84 -27.17
CA THR A 424 -42.01 3.17 -27.25
C THR A 424 -41.13 3.91 -28.25
N MET A 425 -39.85 4.05 -27.94
CA MET A 425 -38.88 4.58 -28.89
C MET A 425 -38.88 3.75 -30.19
N PRO A 426 -38.77 4.40 -31.37
CA PRO A 426 -38.98 3.71 -32.63
C PRO A 426 -37.88 2.70 -32.98
N ASN A 427 -36.63 3.01 -32.64
CA ASN A 427 -35.46 2.19 -32.94
C ASN A 427 -34.93 1.53 -31.67
N SER A 428 -34.43 0.29 -31.78
CA SER A 428 -33.71 -0.35 -30.67
C SER A 428 -32.26 0.08 -30.64
N ARG A 429 -31.57 -0.17 -29.52
CA ARG A 429 -30.13 0.07 -29.39
C ARG A 429 -29.31 -0.66 -30.46
N GLN A 430 -29.76 -1.83 -30.93
CA GLN A 430 -29.09 -2.62 -31.97
C GLN A 430 -29.19 -2.00 -33.36
N ASP A 431 -30.24 -1.20 -33.61
CA ASP A 431 -30.47 -0.50 -34.88
C ASP A 431 -29.78 0.86 -34.92
N GLN A 432 -29.24 1.30 -33.78
CA GLN A 432 -28.65 2.62 -33.60
C GLN A 432 -27.13 2.57 -33.63
N GLY A 433 -26.55 3.54 -34.31
CA GLY A 433 -25.12 3.82 -34.32
C GLY A 433 -24.78 5.14 -33.66
N TYR A 434 -23.51 5.48 -33.78
CA TYR A 434 -22.98 6.78 -33.39
C TYR A 434 -23.30 7.77 -34.49
N ASN A 435 -23.90 8.90 -34.10
CA ASN A 435 -24.35 9.91 -35.03
C ASN A 435 -23.66 11.26 -34.82
N LYS A 436 -23.15 11.48 -33.61
CA LYS A 436 -22.43 12.69 -33.21
C LYS A 436 -21.38 12.33 -32.17
N GLY A 437 -20.18 12.85 -32.34
CA GLY A 437 -19.11 12.70 -31.36
C GLY A 437 -18.10 13.83 -31.46
N THR A 438 -17.20 13.86 -30.49
CA THR A 438 -16.09 14.80 -30.39
C THR A 438 -14.85 14.07 -29.88
N GLY A 439 -13.73 14.76 -29.76
CA GLY A 439 -12.45 14.19 -29.34
C GLY A 439 -11.67 15.16 -28.48
N ALA A 440 -10.59 14.67 -27.86
CA ALA A 440 -9.62 15.50 -27.16
C ALA A 440 -8.95 16.50 -28.12
N LYS A 441 -8.17 17.43 -27.58
CA LYS A 441 -7.39 18.38 -28.40
C LYS A 441 -6.52 17.60 -29.39
N GLY A 442 -6.63 17.93 -30.68
CA GLY A 442 -5.96 17.22 -31.78
C GLY A 442 -6.76 16.06 -32.40
N PHE A 443 -7.77 15.51 -31.71
CA PHE A 443 -8.61 14.41 -32.21
C PHE A 443 -9.99 14.87 -32.66
N ARG A 444 -10.41 16.07 -32.24
CA ARG A 444 -11.79 16.57 -32.42
C ARG A 444 -12.33 16.45 -33.83
N GLU A 445 -11.62 16.95 -34.84
CA GLU A 445 -12.10 16.96 -36.23
C GLU A 445 -12.26 15.54 -36.79
N LEU A 446 -11.29 14.67 -36.52
CA LEU A 446 -11.37 13.26 -36.90
C LEU A 446 -12.52 12.55 -36.19
N CYS A 447 -12.71 12.79 -34.89
CA CYS A 447 -13.81 12.19 -34.14
C CYS A 447 -15.18 12.70 -34.59
N GLU A 448 -15.33 14.00 -34.85
CA GLU A 448 -16.56 14.59 -35.40
C GLU A 448 -16.93 13.91 -36.73
N PHE A 449 -15.96 13.71 -37.63
CA PHE A 449 -16.18 13.02 -38.90
C PHE A 449 -16.48 11.51 -38.73
N ASN A 450 -15.64 10.80 -37.97
CA ASN A 450 -15.72 9.35 -37.84
C ASN A 450 -16.98 8.93 -37.07
N CYS A 451 -17.27 9.59 -35.94
CA CYS A 451 -18.45 9.29 -35.13
C CYS A 451 -19.75 9.60 -35.87
N LYS A 452 -19.76 10.55 -36.83
CA LYS A 452 -20.93 10.78 -37.71
C LYS A 452 -21.29 9.54 -38.53
N TYR A 453 -20.30 8.74 -38.92
CA TYR A 453 -20.48 7.56 -39.78
C TYR A 453 -20.35 6.25 -39.00
N ASN A 454 -20.82 6.24 -37.75
CA ASN A 454 -20.86 5.06 -36.90
C ASN A 454 -19.49 4.38 -36.68
N TYR A 455 -18.40 5.15 -36.72
CA TYR A 455 -17.08 4.71 -36.28
C TYR A 455 -16.60 5.65 -35.17
N CYS A 456 -16.87 5.31 -33.92
CA CYS A 456 -16.53 6.16 -32.78
C CYS A 456 -15.78 5.29 -31.77
N PRO A 457 -14.45 5.16 -31.87
CA PRO A 457 -13.70 4.33 -30.93
C PRO A 457 -13.62 5.04 -29.56
N VAL A 458 -14.10 4.39 -28.49
CA VAL A 458 -14.11 4.95 -27.12
C VAL A 458 -12.72 5.32 -26.59
N SER A 459 -11.67 4.71 -27.13
CA SER A 459 -10.28 4.99 -26.77
C SER A 459 -9.79 6.37 -27.24
N SER A 460 -10.43 6.94 -28.28
CA SER A 460 -9.96 8.19 -28.91
C SER A 460 -11.07 9.24 -29.07
N CYS A 461 -12.34 8.82 -29.03
CA CYS A 461 -13.50 9.68 -29.27
C CYS A 461 -14.57 9.54 -28.19
N LEU A 462 -15.33 10.62 -28.00
CA LEU A 462 -16.49 10.73 -27.13
C LEU A 462 -17.77 10.76 -27.97
N CYS A 463 -18.66 9.79 -27.76
CA CYS A 463 -20.00 9.82 -28.37
C CYS A 463 -20.91 10.79 -27.61
N GLN A 464 -21.56 11.69 -28.34
CA GLN A 464 -22.49 12.69 -27.79
C GLN A 464 -23.96 12.38 -28.11
N ALA A 465 -24.23 11.50 -29.07
CA ALA A 465 -25.58 11.05 -29.40
C ALA A 465 -25.56 9.70 -30.15
N VAL A 466 -26.53 8.86 -29.80
CA VAL A 466 -26.86 7.61 -30.49
C VAL A 466 -28.15 7.77 -31.28
N GLY A 467 -28.25 7.14 -32.45
CA GLY A 467 -29.46 7.17 -33.28
C GLY A 467 -29.27 6.39 -34.59
N VAL A 468 -30.17 6.55 -35.56
CA VAL A 468 -30.04 5.86 -36.86
C VAL A 468 -28.72 6.26 -37.55
N PRO A 469 -27.83 5.30 -37.90
CA PRO A 469 -26.55 5.60 -38.52
C PRO A 469 -26.71 6.43 -39.80
N ASN A 470 -25.87 7.45 -39.98
CA ASN A 470 -25.83 8.19 -41.25
C ASN A 470 -25.30 7.29 -42.39
N THR A 471 -25.83 7.48 -43.60
CA THR A 471 -25.31 6.82 -44.80
C THR A 471 -23.85 7.21 -45.03
N LYS A 472 -22.96 6.21 -45.09
CA LYS A 472 -21.54 6.43 -45.34
C LYS A 472 -21.30 6.89 -46.80
N PRO A 473 -20.34 7.79 -47.05
CA PRO A 473 -19.82 8.00 -48.40
C PRO A 473 -19.27 6.67 -48.98
N PRO A 474 -19.20 6.53 -50.32
CA PRO A 474 -18.52 5.40 -50.93
C PRO A 474 -17.07 5.30 -50.44
N ALA A 475 -16.63 4.08 -50.10
CA ALA A 475 -15.23 3.82 -49.78
C ALA A 475 -14.36 4.08 -51.01
N LEU A 476 -13.24 4.77 -50.82
CA LEU A 476 -12.31 5.12 -51.89
C LEU A 476 -11.19 4.09 -52.05
N GLU A 477 -11.14 3.06 -51.19
CA GLU A 477 -10.04 2.08 -51.11
C GLU A 477 -8.67 2.77 -50.93
N LYS A 478 -8.68 3.89 -50.19
CA LYS A 478 -7.49 4.65 -49.83
C LYS A 478 -7.06 4.34 -48.41
N ASP A 479 -5.78 4.02 -48.24
CA ASP A 479 -5.18 3.89 -46.92
C ASP A 479 -5.00 5.26 -46.25
N GLY A 480 -5.13 5.28 -44.92
CA GLY A 480 -4.91 6.45 -44.09
C GLY A 480 -4.07 6.07 -42.88
N PHE A 481 -2.97 6.78 -42.68
CA PHE A 481 -2.02 6.60 -41.59
C PHE A 481 -1.95 7.86 -40.73
N PRO A 482 -1.47 7.80 -39.48
CA PRO A 482 -1.14 9.01 -38.73
C PRO A 482 -0.12 9.87 -39.47
N ALA A 483 -0.26 11.19 -39.39
CA ALA A 483 0.75 12.12 -39.88
C ALA A 483 2.05 12.03 -39.05
N LYS A 484 3.17 12.50 -39.61
CA LYS A 484 4.47 12.49 -38.94
C LYS A 484 4.39 13.22 -37.59
N GLY A 485 4.88 12.57 -36.53
CA GLY A 485 4.85 13.15 -35.18
C GLY A 485 3.51 12.97 -34.45
N LYS A 486 2.55 12.25 -35.04
CA LYS A 486 1.32 11.80 -34.36
C LYS A 486 1.51 10.39 -33.79
N SER A 487 0.72 10.08 -32.78
CA SER A 487 0.76 8.78 -32.12
C SER A 487 -0.05 7.72 -32.88
N GLU A 488 0.09 6.48 -32.45
CA GLU A 488 -0.71 5.35 -32.95
C GLU A 488 -2.22 5.51 -32.67
N ASN A 489 -2.61 6.38 -31.74
CA ASN A 489 -4.01 6.63 -31.39
C ASN A 489 -4.82 7.22 -32.55
N TYR A 490 -4.15 7.75 -33.59
CA TYR A 490 -4.76 8.28 -34.81
C TYR A 490 -5.03 7.20 -35.87
N SER A 491 -4.39 6.03 -35.80
CA SER A 491 -4.35 5.07 -36.91
C SER A 491 -5.74 4.61 -37.36
N GLY A 492 -6.57 4.18 -36.41
CA GLY A 492 -7.95 3.76 -36.73
C GLY A 492 -8.80 4.90 -37.27
N LEU A 493 -8.63 6.12 -36.75
CA LEU A 493 -9.39 7.30 -37.17
C LEU A 493 -8.98 7.77 -38.57
N CYS A 494 -7.68 7.81 -38.87
CA CYS A 494 -7.15 8.17 -40.18
C CYS A 494 -7.50 7.13 -41.23
N SER A 495 -7.38 5.84 -40.91
CA SER A 495 -7.76 4.76 -41.82
C SER A 495 -9.22 4.89 -42.27
N ASN A 496 -10.17 5.05 -41.33
CA ASN A 496 -11.58 5.19 -41.69
C ASN A 496 -11.88 6.54 -42.35
N ALA A 497 -11.29 7.65 -41.88
CA ALA A 497 -11.56 8.98 -42.42
C ALA A 497 -11.05 9.16 -43.86
N CYS A 498 -9.79 8.78 -44.12
CA CYS A 498 -9.17 8.91 -45.45
C CYS A 498 -9.88 8.01 -46.48
N ASN A 499 -10.26 6.79 -46.07
CA ASN A 499 -11.04 5.89 -46.92
C ASN A 499 -12.44 6.46 -47.30
N LEU A 500 -13.00 7.35 -46.48
CA LEU A 500 -14.26 8.04 -46.76
C LEU A 500 -14.07 9.44 -47.37
N GLY A 501 -12.85 9.78 -47.82
CA GLY A 501 -12.55 11.03 -48.52
C GLY A 501 -12.23 12.23 -47.62
N PHE A 502 -12.01 12.00 -46.32
CA PHE A 502 -11.63 13.04 -45.37
C PHE A 502 -10.26 12.73 -44.76
N CYS A 503 -9.19 13.29 -45.35
CA CYS A 503 -7.81 13.00 -44.96
C CYS A 503 -7.04 14.30 -44.64
N PRO A 504 -7.26 14.93 -43.48
CA PRO A 504 -6.60 16.18 -43.12
C PRO A 504 -5.09 15.94 -42.90
N GLU A 505 -4.23 16.60 -43.70
CA GLU A 505 -2.77 16.42 -43.68
C GLU A 505 -2.12 16.74 -42.32
N GLU A 506 -2.77 17.56 -41.48
CA GLU A 506 -2.30 17.86 -40.13
C GLU A 506 -2.29 16.62 -39.21
N PHE A 507 -3.22 15.68 -39.42
CA PHE A 507 -3.43 14.53 -38.55
C PHE A 507 -3.18 13.20 -39.24
N CYS A 508 -3.40 13.15 -40.55
CA CYS A 508 -3.33 11.93 -41.34
C CYS A 508 -2.38 12.08 -42.55
N SER A 509 -1.93 10.95 -43.06
CA SER A 509 -1.12 10.82 -44.27
C SER A 509 -1.66 9.68 -45.14
N GLU A 510 -1.59 9.84 -46.46
CA GLU A 510 -1.86 8.74 -47.40
C GLU A 510 -0.71 7.72 -47.48
N THR A 511 0.41 7.98 -46.80
CA THR A 511 1.57 7.07 -46.77
C THR A 511 2.02 6.80 -45.33
N PRO A 512 2.55 5.59 -45.02
CA PRO A 512 3.02 5.27 -43.67
C PRO A 512 4.07 6.28 -43.17
N GLN A 513 3.85 6.81 -41.97
CA GLN A 513 4.79 7.69 -41.27
C GLN A 513 5.28 7.02 -39.99
N THR A 514 6.42 7.47 -39.48
CA THR A 514 6.88 7.07 -38.15
C THR A 514 6.00 7.71 -37.08
N THR A 515 5.35 6.87 -36.27
CA THR A 515 4.52 7.30 -35.13
C THR A 515 5.38 7.55 -33.89
N ILE A 516 4.86 8.37 -32.96
CA ILE A 516 5.47 8.59 -31.65
C ILE A 516 4.75 7.81 -30.57
N VAL A 517 5.46 7.46 -29.50
CA VAL A 517 4.86 6.99 -28.25
C VAL A 517 4.81 8.17 -27.29
N PRO A 518 3.62 8.72 -27.00
CA PRO A 518 3.49 9.82 -26.04
C PRO A 518 4.01 9.38 -24.66
N THR A 519 4.81 10.23 -24.00
CA THR A 519 5.26 9.99 -22.62
C THR A 519 4.15 10.18 -21.59
N VAL A 520 3.11 10.92 -21.95
CA VAL A 520 1.87 11.13 -21.20
C VAL A 520 0.71 10.86 -22.16
N SER A 521 -0.33 10.18 -21.69
CA SER A 521 -1.52 9.93 -22.49
C SER A 521 -2.12 11.25 -22.99
N GLU A 522 -2.44 11.31 -24.29
CA GLU A 522 -3.06 12.47 -24.94
C GLU A 522 -4.50 12.74 -24.47
N PHE A 523 -5.05 11.82 -23.67
CA PHE A 523 -6.40 11.86 -23.13
C PHE A 523 -6.45 12.19 -21.64
N LEU A 524 -5.30 12.34 -20.97
CA LEU A 524 -5.25 12.77 -19.58
C LEU A 524 -5.36 14.30 -19.49
N PRO A 525 -6.11 14.84 -18.53
CA PRO A 525 -6.05 16.26 -18.23
C PRO A 525 -4.66 16.65 -17.72
N PRO A 526 -4.21 17.90 -17.97
CA PRO A 526 -2.93 18.35 -17.46
C PRO A 526 -2.94 18.56 -15.94
N ALA A 527 -1.76 18.39 -15.34
CA ALA A 527 -1.44 18.85 -14.00
C ALA A 527 -0.57 20.11 -14.09
N CYS A 528 -0.53 20.88 -13.00
CA CYS A 528 0.45 21.96 -12.91
C CYS A 528 1.87 21.38 -12.87
N ARG A 529 2.81 22.04 -13.54
CA ARG A 529 4.23 21.66 -13.64
C ARG A 529 5.18 22.76 -13.21
N ALA A 530 4.67 23.97 -13.01
CA ALA A 530 5.40 25.08 -12.40
C ALA A 530 4.40 26.12 -11.90
N GLY A 531 4.71 26.81 -10.82
CA GLY A 531 3.88 27.87 -10.29
C GLY A 531 4.69 28.96 -9.59
N THR A 532 4.02 30.08 -9.34
CA THR A 532 4.56 31.27 -8.65
C THR A 532 3.51 31.76 -7.66
N SER A 533 3.90 32.47 -6.63
CA SER A 533 2.97 33.04 -5.67
C SER A 533 2.14 34.18 -6.26
N LEU A 534 0.94 34.39 -5.73
CA LEU A 534 0.12 35.55 -6.05
C LEU A 534 0.62 36.80 -5.30
N VAL A 535 0.26 37.97 -5.83
CA VAL A 535 0.53 39.26 -5.16
C VAL A 535 -0.11 39.27 -3.76
N GLY A 536 0.69 39.60 -2.74
CA GLY A 536 0.31 39.50 -1.33
C GLY A 536 0.69 38.18 -0.64
N TYR A 537 1.16 37.19 -1.39
CA TYR A 537 1.63 35.89 -0.89
C TYR A 537 3.09 35.61 -1.27
N GLU A 538 3.88 36.64 -1.56
CA GLU A 538 5.26 36.55 -2.07
C GLU A 538 6.17 35.69 -1.19
N ARG A 539 5.89 35.63 0.11
CA ARG A 539 6.62 34.79 1.05
C ARG A 539 6.50 33.28 0.77
N PHE A 540 5.48 32.85 0.05
CA PHE A 540 5.27 31.46 -0.33
C PHE A 540 5.78 31.16 -1.74
N GLU A 541 6.57 32.06 -2.37
CA GLU A 541 7.10 31.87 -3.73
C GLU A 541 7.81 30.52 -3.90
N GLY A 542 8.70 30.17 -2.97
CA GLY A 542 9.37 28.87 -2.99
C GLY A 542 8.38 27.71 -2.87
N LEU A 543 7.39 27.81 -1.99
CA LEU A 543 6.38 26.76 -1.79
C LEU A 543 5.53 26.55 -3.02
N CYS A 544 5.08 27.63 -3.66
CA CYS A 544 4.35 27.57 -4.92
C CYS A 544 5.21 26.96 -6.03
N SER A 545 6.48 27.36 -6.15
CA SER A 545 7.39 26.79 -7.14
C SER A 545 7.56 25.28 -6.98
N TYR A 546 7.78 24.81 -5.75
CA TYR A 546 7.93 23.38 -5.44
C TYR A 546 6.63 22.59 -5.58
N ALA A 547 5.56 22.99 -4.91
CA ALA A 547 4.35 22.19 -4.81
C ALA A 547 3.61 22.12 -6.16
N CYS A 548 3.58 23.24 -6.90
CA CYS A 548 2.97 23.29 -8.22
C CYS A 548 3.71 22.42 -9.24
N ASN A 549 5.00 22.11 -9.05
CA ASN A 549 5.75 21.18 -9.90
C ASN A 549 5.22 19.73 -9.82
N PHE A 550 4.56 19.37 -8.72
CA PHE A 550 3.94 18.06 -8.48
C PHE A 550 2.41 18.11 -8.56
N GLY A 551 1.84 19.14 -9.17
CA GLY A 551 0.38 19.29 -9.33
C GLY A 551 -0.37 19.84 -8.12
N PHE A 552 0.26 19.98 -6.94
CA PHE A 552 -0.36 20.63 -5.78
C PHE A 552 -0.21 22.15 -5.89
N CYS A 553 -1.18 22.82 -6.51
CA CYS A 553 -1.10 24.26 -6.80
C CYS A 553 -2.39 25.01 -6.39
N PRO A 554 -2.55 25.38 -5.11
CA PRO A 554 -3.78 26.01 -4.62
C PRO A 554 -3.99 27.41 -5.21
N LEU A 555 -5.17 27.66 -5.81
CA LEU A 555 -5.45 28.85 -6.61
C LEU A 555 -5.44 30.16 -5.80
N HIS A 556 -5.74 30.12 -4.50
CA HIS A 556 -5.80 31.34 -3.67
C HIS A 556 -4.43 31.87 -3.26
N VAL A 557 -3.38 31.05 -3.36
CA VAL A 557 -2.02 31.39 -2.92
C VAL A 557 -1.03 31.33 -4.08
N CYS A 558 -1.21 30.39 -5.00
CA CYS A 558 -0.33 30.13 -6.12
C CYS A 558 -1.03 30.33 -7.46
N ARG A 559 -0.23 30.68 -8.48
CA ARG A 559 -0.62 30.72 -9.89
C ARG A 559 0.19 29.69 -10.65
N CYS A 560 -0.50 28.75 -11.31
CA CYS A 560 0.14 27.83 -12.24
C CYS A 560 0.68 28.61 -13.46
N THR A 561 1.95 28.43 -13.79
CA THR A 561 2.65 29.09 -14.90
C THR A 561 2.97 28.14 -16.05
N SER A 562 2.94 26.83 -15.79
CA SER A 562 3.16 25.79 -16.79
C SER A 562 2.34 24.53 -16.48
N GLU A 563 1.84 23.87 -17.52
CA GLU A 563 1.02 22.67 -17.44
C GLU A 563 1.69 21.49 -18.18
N GLY A 564 1.44 20.26 -17.73
CA GLY A 564 1.93 19.06 -18.42
C GLY A 564 1.38 17.79 -17.78
N GLY A 565 2.08 16.65 -17.96
CA GLY A 565 1.73 15.43 -17.21
C GLY A 565 1.84 15.64 -15.71
N LEU A 566 1.30 14.73 -14.89
CA LEU A 566 1.59 14.73 -13.46
C LEU A 566 3.02 14.23 -13.21
N ILE A 567 3.78 14.89 -12.33
CA ILE A 567 4.98 14.30 -11.73
C ILE A 567 4.53 13.72 -10.41
N GLU A 568 4.80 12.44 -10.18
CA GLU A 568 4.48 11.82 -8.90
C GLU A 568 5.24 12.55 -7.77
N PRO A 569 4.54 13.08 -6.76
CA PRO A 569 5.22 13.73 -5.65
C PRO A 569 6.06 12.71 -4.88
N PRO A 570 7.17 13.14 -4.23
CA PRO A 570 7.89 12.28 -3.32
C PRO A 570 6.96 11.67 -2.26
N ALA A 571 7.28 10.45 -1.82
CA ALA A 571 6.54 9.75 -0.78
C ALA A 571 6.45 10.61 0.49
N GLN A 572 5.31 10.53 1.17
CA GLN A 572 5.15 11.23 2.44
C GLN A 572 5.99 10.55 3.52
N ILE A 573 6.66 11.36 4.33
CA ILE A 573 7.38 10.93 5.53
C ILE A 573 6.34 10.77 6.65
N PRO A 574 6.17 9.55 7.22
CA PRO A 574 5.17 9.32 8.28
C PRO A 574 5.37 10.27 9.46
N GLY A 575 4.30 10.94 9.89
CA GLY A 575 4.34 11.87 11.03
C GLY A 575 4.87 13.28 10.72
N ALA A 576 5.56 13.47 9.59
CA ALA A 576 6.03 14.78 9.16
C ALA A 576 4.88 15.65 8.64
N THR A 577 4.83 16.89 9.08
CA THR A 577 3.86 17.90 8.62
C THR A 577 4.41 19.29 8.93
N GLY A 578 3.82 20.30 8.32
CA GLY A 578 4.23 21.69 8.47
C GLY A 578 3.03 22.62 8.50
N LYS A 579 3.23 23.78 9.13
CA LYS A 579 2.25 24.88 9.17
C LYS A 579 2.94 26.20 8.87
N PRO A 580 2.27 27.17 8.26
CA PRO A 580 2.89 28.45 7.93
C PRO A 580 3.26 29.25 9.18
N VAL A 581 4.46 29.85 9.18
CA VAL A 581 4.91 30.73 10.26
C VAL A 581 4.11 32.03 10.25
N GLY A 582 3.51 32.38 11.39
CA GLY A 582 2.73 33.62 11.56
C GLY A 582 1.23 33.49 11.29
N GLY A 583 0.69 32.27 11.16
CA GLY A 583 -0.75 32.02 11.11
C GLY A 583 -1.43 32.46 9.80
N PHE A 584 -0.66 32.56 8.72
CA PHE A 584 -1.18 32.85 7.38
C PHE A 584 -1.95 31.64 6.85
N ASN A 585 -2.92 31.86 5.97
CA ASN A 585 -3.50 30.76 5.20
C ASN A 585 -2.58 30.46 4.02
N ASP A 586 -1.91 29.31 4.05
CA ASP A 586 -1.03 28.82 3.00
C ASP A 586 -1.71 27.73 2.15
N GLU A 587 -3.01 27.49 2.32
CA GLU A 587 -3.76 26.46 1.61
C GLU A 587 -3.08 25.08 1.68
N LYS A 588 -2.48 24.75 2.83
CA LYS A 588 -1.77 23.50 3.11
C LYS A 588 -0.49 23.29 2.30
N LEU A 589 0.10 24.34 1.73
CA LEU A 589 1.40 24.25 1.06
C LEU A 589 2.50 23.73 2.00
N CYS A 590 2.54 24.19 3.24
CA CYS A 590 3.48 23.70 4.25
C CYS A 590 3.19 22.26 4.64
N GLU A 591 1.92 21.87 4.77
CA GLU A 591 1.54 20.48 5.04
C GLU A 591 2.00 19.56 3.89
N PHE A 592 1.81 19.99 2.64
CA PHE A 592 2.22 19.25 1.45
C PHE A 592 3.74 19.13 1.33
N ALA A 593 4.46 20.23 1.47
CA ALA A 593 5.92 20.27 1.33
C ALA A 593 6.62 19.54 2.50
N CYS A 594 6.28 19.90 3.75
CA CYS A 594 6.96 19.39 4.93
C CYS A 594 6.60 17.95 5.29
N SER A 595 5.48 17.41 4.78
CA SER A 595 5.25 15.96 4.84
C SER A 595 6.10 15.17 3.85
N ARG A 596 6.99 15.83 3.10
CA ARG A 596 7.82 15.27 2.04
C ARG A 596 9.26 15.78 2.20
N THR A 597 10.08 15.63 1.16
CA THR A 597 11.53 15.88 1.19
C THR A 597 11.95 17.35 1.34
N TRP A 598 11.03 18.29 1.59
CA TRP A 598 11.38 19.72 1.64
C TRP A 598 10.46 20.54 2.55
N CYS A 599 11.01 21.11 3.63
CA CYS A 599 10.29 22.05 4.49
C CYS A 599 11.11 23.37 4.66
N PRO A 600 10.69 24.48 4.04
CA PRO A 600 11.41 25.76 4.12
C PRO A 600 11.03 26.58 5.36
N ASP A 601 11.88 27.54 5.78
CA ASP A 601 11.70 28.41 6.97
C ASP A 601 10.34 29.16 7.08
N VAL A 602 9.67 29.36 5.94
CA VAL A 602 8.32 29.98 5.90
C VAL A 602 7.25 29.05 6.47
N CYS A 603 7.59 27.76 6.59
CA CYS A 603 6.87 26.72 7.29
C CYS A 603 7.57 26.44 8.61
N LYS A 604 6.77 26.34 9.67
CA LYS A 604 7.17 25.67 10.89
C LYS A 604 6.95 24.19 10.66
N SER A 605 8.02 23.46 10.35
CA SER A 605 7.95 22.01 10.45
C SER A 605 7.57 21.64 11.88
N ASN A 606 6.96 20.47 12.07
CA ASN A 606 6.89 19.90 13.41
C ASN A 606 8.30 19.53 13.94
N GLU A 607 9.34 19.65 13.11
CA GLU A 607 10.76 19.40 13.39
C GLU A 607 11.55 20.68 13.78
N ASP A 608 11.01 21.88 13.51
CA ASP A 608 11.62 23.17 13.88
C ASP A 608 11.33 23.52 15.34
N LYS A 609 12.08 22.83 16.19
CA LYS A 609 12.42 23.25 17.54
C LYS A 609 13.88 22.91 17.85
N ASP A 610 14.79 23.72 17.33
CA ASP A 610 16.08 24.01 18.00
C ASP A 610 15.99 25.38 18.71
N THR A 611 15.05 25.46 19.62
CA THR A 611 15.41 25.78 20.99
C THR A 611 15.04 24.54 21.77
N GLU A 612 15.85 24.10 22.73
CA GLU A 612 15.37 23.28 23.84
C GLU A 612 14.10 23.95 24.40
N SER A 613 12.95 23.65 23.82
CA SER A 613 11.73 23.54 24.59
C SER A 613 12.09 22.46 25.59
N PRO A 614 11.98 22.74 26.90
CA PRO A 614 12.30 21.74 27.90
C PRO A 614 11.56 20.49 27.49
N MET A 615 12.34 19.43 27.25
CA MET A 615 11.84 18.08 27.06
C MET A 615 10.69 17.93 28.04
N ASP A 616 9.48 17.59 27.56
CA ASP A 616 8.32 17.45 28.45
C ASP A 616 8.83 16.63 29.65
N PRO A 617 8.75 17.12 30.89
CA PRO A 617 9.32 16.40 32.03
C PRO A 617 8.78 14.98 32.13
N ASN A 618 7.69 14.66 31.44
CA ASN A 618 7.12 13.33 31.34
C ASN A 618 7.69 12.48 30.17
N ASP A 619 8.33 13.08 29.17
CA ASP A 619 8.97 12.43 28.02
C ASP A 619 10.50 12.39 28.13
N THR A 620 11.08 13.04 29.15
CA THR A 620 12.49 12.85 29.53
C THR A 620 12.69 11.46 30.12
N CYS A 621 13.80 10.81 29.76
CA CYS A 621 14.22 9.57 30.39
C CYS A 621 14.40 9.77 31.89
N LYS A 622 13.89 8.83 32.68
CA LYS A 622 14.07 8.81 34.13
C LYS A 622 14.47 7.41 34.55
N GLU A 623 15.48 7.31 35.41
CA GLU A 623 15.91 6.01 35.95
C GLU A 623 14.77 5.25 36.65
N ILE A 624 13.79 5.96 37.23
CA ILE A 624 12.61 5.35 37.87
C ILE A 624 11.67 4.64 36.91
N ASP A 625 11.73 4.96 35.61
CA ASP A 625 10.93 4.31 34.56
C ASP A 625 11.60 3.02 34.03
N ARG A 626 12.85 2.72 34.44
CA ARG A 626 13.60 1.51 34.04
C ARG A 626 12.85 0.25 34.47
N THR A 627 12.65 -0.66 33.53
CA THR A 627 11.94 -1.94 33.76
C THR A 627 12.85 -3.16 33.65
N TYR A 628 14.07 -3.01 33.12
CA TYR A 628 15.08 -4.05 33.03
C TYR A 628 15.27 -4.73 34.38
N SER A 629 15.24 -6.06 34.38
CA SER A 629 15.36 -6.84 35.60
C SER A 629 16.82 -7.16 35.92
N ASP A 630 17.27 -6.76 37.10
CA ASP A 630 18.57 -7.20 37.63
C ASP A 630 18.49 -8.61 38.28
N LEU A 631 17.33 -9.27 38.23
CA LEU A 631 17.15 -10.59 38.82
C LEU A 631 17.81 -11.67 37.95
N PRO A 632 18.48 -12.67 38.57
CA PRO A 632 18.99 -13.83 37.84
C PRO A 632 17.83 -14.70 37.35
N ILE A 633 18.04 -15.40 36.24
CA ILE A 633 17.12 -16.43 35.75
C ILE A 633 17.14 -17.63 36.70
N ASP A 634 15.99 -18.28 36.87
CA ASP A 634 15.76 -19.44 37.74
C ASP A 634 16.48 -20.72 37.27
N ARG A 635 17.10 -20.67 36.09
CA ARG A 635 17.79 -21.79 35.44
C ARG A 635 19.08 -21.33 34.79
N ASN A 636 20.15 -22.08 35.05
CA ASN A 636 21.34 -22.07 34.21
C ASN A 636 21.09 -22.97 32.99
N GLY A 637 21.16 -22.39 31.79
CA GLY A 637 21.03 -23.13 30.54
C GLY A 637 22.18 -24.10 30.31
N GLU A 638 22.04 -24.93 29.28
CA GLU A 638 22.94 -26.01 28.91
C GLU A 638 23.50 -25.76 27.51
N TYR A 639 24.82 -25.89 27.36
CA TYR A 639 25.48 -25.89 26.07
C TYR A 639 25.32 -27.25 25.40
N MET A 640 24.91 -27.25 24.13
CA MET A 640 24.95 -28.44 23.29
C MET A 640 26.40 -28.92 23.14
N ARG A 641 26.64 -30.22 23.34
CA ARG A 641 27.94 -30.82 23.08
C ARG A 641 28.09 -31.06 21.59
N TRP A 642 29.24 -30.69 21.01
CA TRP A 642 29.48 -30.83 19.56
C TRP A 642 29.27 -32.26 19.03
N LEU A 643 29.54 -33.30 19.83
CA LEU A 643 29.26 -34.70 19.47
C LEU A 643 27.79 -34.96 19.09
N LEU A 644 26.85 -34.16 19.59
CA LEU A 644 25.41 -34.26 19.31
C LEU A 644 24.99 -33.52 18.04
N MET A 645 25.92 -32.89 17.31
CA MET A 645 25.67 -32.36 15.96
C MET A 645 25.66 -33.48 14.91
N GLU A 646 26.20 -34.66 15.23
CA GLU A 646 26.18 -35.84 14.36
C GLU A 646 24.84 -36.59 14.45
N PRO A 647 24.13 -36.80 13.33
CA PRO A 647 22.82 -37.48 13.33
C PRO A 647 22.81 -38.84 14.05
N GLU A 648 23.91 -39.61 13.96
CA GLU A 648 24.04 -40.94 14.58
C GLU A 648 24.07 -40.89 16.12
N ASN A 649 24.66 -39.83 16.69
CA ASN A 649 24.75 -39.62 18.14
C ASN A 649 23.55 -38.88 18.72
N ALA A 650 22.82 -38.18 17.85
CA ALA A 650 21.77 -37.25 18.22
C ALA A 650 20.35 -37.88 18.16
N ALA A 651 20.19 -38.99 17.42
CA ALA A 651 18.99 -39.82 17.39
C ALA A 651 18.61 -40.44 18.76
N ALA A 652 19.47 -40.32 19.78
CA ALA A 652 19.30 -40.95 21.10
C ALA A 652 18.61 -40.07 22.16
N THR A 653 18.54 -38.73 22.03
CA THR A 653 18.08 -37.85 23.13
C THR A 653 16.62 -37.41 23.00
N GLY A 654 16.15 -36.93 21.84
CA GLY A 654 14.78 -36.39 21.73
C GLY A 654 14.51 -35.15 22.60
N ARG A 655 15.58 -34.42 22.99
CA ARG A 655 15.55 -33.23 23.84
C ARG A 655 15.55 -31.95 22.98
N GLN A 656 14.73 -30.98 23.36
CA GLN A 656 14.54 -29.70 22.67
C GLN A 656 14.83 -28.56 23.65
N TYR A 657 15.59 -27.56 23.19
CA TYR A 657 15.88 -26.34 23.96
C TYR A 657 15.10 -25.17 23.36
N ILE A 658 14.12 -24.66 24.08
CA ILE A 658 13.27 -23.55 23.64
C ILE A 658 13.69 -22.27 24.37
N THR A 659 14.46 -21.42 23.70
CA THR A 659 14.90 -20.13 24.23
C THR A 659 13.85 -19.07 23.95
N ILE A 660 13.38 -18.38 25.00
CA ILE A 660 12.54 -17.18 24.85
C ILE A 660 13.31 -15.99 25.39
N VAL A 661 13.43 -14.95 24.55
CA VAL A 661 14.08 -13.68 24.88
C VAL A 661 13.01 -12.61 25.07
N ASN A 662 12.99 -11.96 26.24
CA ASN A 662 12.03 -10.91 26.58
C ASN A 662 12.70 -9.52 26.55
N LEU A 663 12.55 -8.80 25.44
CA LEU A 663 13.00 -7.42 25.26
C LEU A 663 11.80 -6.46 25.31
N THR A 664 10.93 -6.67 26.30
CA THR A 664 9.75 -5.84 26.55
C THR A 664 9.77 -5.33 27.99
N PRO A 665 9.06 -4.24 28.30
CA PRO A 665 8.98 -3.74 29.69
C PRO A 665 8.08 -4.59 30.61
N HIS A 666 7.64 -5.78 30.16
CA HIS A 666 6.67 -6.60 30.86
C HIS A 666 7.28 -7.93 31.30
N PRO A 667 7.12 -8.34 32.57
CA PRO A 667 7.58 -9.66 33.00
C PRO A 667 6.67 -10.74 32.42
N PHE A 668 7.27 -11.85 31.96
CA PHE A 668 6.51 -13.04 31.60
C PHE A 668 6.52 -13.98 32.79
N LYS A 669 5.39 -14.09 33.48
CA LYS A 669 5.21 -14.92 34.67
C LYS A 669 4.54 -16.22 34.29
N LEU A 670 5.22 -17.35 34.52
CA LEU A 670 4.67 -18.65 34.23
C LEU A 670 3.48 -18.92 35.16
N THR A 671 2.34 -19.26 34.57
CA THR A 671 1.10 -19.54 35.30
C THR A 671 0.81 -21.03 35.40
N SER A 672 0.96 -21.76 34.29
CA SER A 672 0.75 -23.21 34.25
C SER A 672 1.46 -23.85 33.07
N THR A 673 1.70 -25.16 33.17
CA THR A 673 2.27 -26.00 32.11
C THR A 673 1.47 -27.28 31.96
N ARG A 674 1.46 -27.85 30.75
CA ARG A 674 0.93 -29.18 30.45
C ARG A 674 1.85 -29.89 29.47
N SER A 675 2.14 -31.16 29.71
CA SER A 675 2.88 -32.00 28.77
C SER A 675 2.36 -33.44 28.85
N TYR A 676 2.32 -34.11 27.70
CA TYR A 676 2.02 -35.53 27.56
C TYR A 676 3.24 -36.22 26.89
N GLN A 677 3.57 -37.44 27.33
CA GLN A 677 4.75 -38.25 26.94
C GLN A 677 6.11 -37.54 26.86
N MET A 678 6.32 -36.50 27.67
CA MET A 678 7.63 -35.87 27.89
C MET A 678 8.19 -36.27 29.26
N ASP A 679 9.41 -36.79 29.30
CA ASP A 679 10.12 -37.12 30.54
C ASP A 679 10.64 -35.84 31.25
N GLU A 680 10.82 -34.74 30.53
CA GLU A 680 11.19 -33.41 31.07
C GLU A 680 10.38 -32.30 30.36
N PHE A 681 9.77 -31.38 31.12
CA PHE A 681 9.09 -30.19 30.59
C PHE A 681 9.32 -28.98 31.52
N ASN A 682 10.50 -28.37 31.42
CA ASN A 682 10.98 -27.33 32.31
C ASN A 682 10.79 -25.93 31.73
N TRP A 683 9.81 -25.21 32.28
CA TRP A 683 9.48 -23.82 31.94
C TRP A 683 9.49 -22.96 33.20
N GLY A 684 9.73 -21.64 33.06
CA GLY A 684 9.82 -20.71 34.18
C GLY A 684 9.65 -19.26 33.76
N ASP A 685 9.66 -18.36 34.74
CA ASP A 685 9.52 -16.91 34.55
C ASP A 685 10.62 -16.32 33.67
N ILE A 686 10.27 -15.31 32.88
CA ILE A 686 11.21 -14.58 32.02
C ILE A 686 11.08 -13.08 32.32
N PRO A 687 11.95 -12.53 33.19
CA PRO A 687 11.96 -11.11 33.51
C PRO A 687 12.22 -10.22 32.28
N PRO A 688 11.82 -8.94 32.32
CA PRO A 688 12.18 -7.95 31.31
C PRO A 688 13.70 -7.87 31.11
N GLY A 689 14.15 -7.85 29.86
CA GLY A 689 15.57 -7.78 29.49
C GLY A 689 16.34 -9.07 29.65
N LYS A 690 15.66 -10.19 29.92
CA LYS A 690 16.30 -11.50 30.13
C LYS A 690 15.81 -12.55 29.14
N ALA A 691 16.56 -13.64 29.06
CA ALA A 691 16.25 -14.79 28.23
C ALA A 691 16.27 -16.08 29.05
N ARG A 692 15.40 -17.03 28.72
CA ARG A 692 15.35 -18.33 29.39
C ARG A 692 15.39 -19.47 28.39
N GLN A 693 16.32 -20.41 28.59
CA GLN A 693 16.34 -21.69 27.88
C GLN A 693 15.40 -22.67 28.59
N ASN A 694 14.24 -22.93 27.99
CA ASN A 694 13.28 -23.94 28.45
C ASN A 694 13.65 -25.30 27.84
N VAL A 695 13.19 -26.40 28.45
CA VAL A 695 13.44 -27.75 27.92
C VAL A 695 12.18 -28.58 27.82
N ALA A 696 12.05 -29.27 26.69
CA ALA A 696 11.11 -30.37 26.48
C ALA A 696 11.89 -31.62 26.06
N HIS A 697 11.67 -32.76 26.70
CA HIS A 697 12.34 -34.02 26.40
C HIS A 697 11.30 -35.11 26.23
N TYR A 698 11.13 -35.62 25.01
CA TYR A 698 10.18 -36.69 24.72
C TYR A 698 10.63 -38.03 25.31
N THR A 699 9.67 -38.86 25.71
CA THR A 699 10.00 -40.11 26.40
C THR A 699 10.77 -41.10 25.54
N GLY A 700 11.83 -41.68 26.10
CA GLY A 700 12.65 -42.71 25.46
C GLY A 700 12.18 -44.15 25.72
N LYS A 701 11.05 -44.33 26.42
CA LYS A 701 10.58 -45.67 26.87
C LYS A 701 10.15 -46.55 25.68
N ILE A 702 10.61 -47.80 25.68
CA ILE A 702 10.28 -48.82 24.67
C ILE A 702 8.76 -49.05 24.68
N GLY A 703 8.08 -48.79 23.54
CA GLY A 703 6.63 -48.95 23.37
C GLY A 703 5.81 -47.66 23.49
N ALA A 704 6.43 -46.50 23.73
CA ALA A 704 5.75 -45.21 23.66
C ALA A 704 5.63 -44.73 22.20
N ASN A 705 4.42 -44.31 21.79
CA ASN A 705 4.16 -43.78 20.45
C ASN A 705 4.53 -42.29 20.40
N LYS A 706 5.67 -41.93 19.80
CA LYS A 706 6.16 -40.54 19.64
C LYS A 706 5.32 -39.66 18.69
N VAL A 707 4.03 -39.97 18.45
CA VAL A 707 3.29 -39.51 17.26
C VAL A 707 2.16 -38.52 17.56
N ASP A 708 1.70 -38.34 18.81
CA ASP A 708 0.46 -37.57 19.09
C ASP A 708 0.52 -36.49 20.21
N ASP A 709 1.70 -36.00 20.58
CA ASP A 709 1.84 -35.32 21.88
C ASP A 709 2.26 -33.85 21.80
N ASN A 710 1.50 -32.98 22.47
CA ASN A 710 1.71 -31.52 22.52
C ASN A 710 2.09 -31.05 23.95
N GLY A 711 3.08 -30.16 24.04
CA GLY A 711 3.48 -29.47 25.28
C GLY A 711 3.06 -28.00 25.25
N GLU A 712 2.45 -27.51 26.33
CA GLU A 712 1.95 -26.13 26.45
C GLU A 712 2.47 -25.45 27.72
N ALA A 713 2.94 -24.21 27.59
CA ALA A 713 3.32 -23.35 28.71
C ALA A 713 2.58 -22.01 28.62
N TYR A 714 2.04 -21.56 29.75
CA TYR A 714 1.14 -20.41 29.82
C TYR A 714 1.78 -19.28 30.64
N TYR A 715 1.87 -18.09 30.05
CA TYR A 715 2.45 -16.90 30.68
C TYR A 715 1.43 -15.79 30.90
N ASP A 716 1.51 -15.14 32.07
CA ASP A 716 0.92 -13.84 32.38
C ASP A 716 1.91 -12.73 32.06
N ILE A 717 1.50 -11.73 31.29
CA ILE A 717 2.35 -10.64 30.80
C ILE A 717 2.00 -9.34 31.55
N GLY A 718 2.36 -9.26 32.83
CA GLY A 718 2.25 -8.06 33.69
C GLY A 718 0.90 -7.28 33.60
N ASN A 719 0.98 -5.95 33.73
CA ASN A 719 -0.17 -5.02 33.74
C ASN A 719 -0.97 -4.93 32.42
N THR A 720 -0.74 -5.84 31.46
CA THR A 720 -1.45 -5.83 30.18
C THR A 720 -2.86 -6.46 30.26
N GLY A 721 -3.18 -7.14 31.37
CA GLY A 721 -4.45 -7.84 31.56
C GLY A 721 -4.60 -9.13 30.74
N LYS A 722 -3.51 -9.64 30.16
CA LYS A 722 -3.47 -10.79 29.24
C LYS A 722 -2.86 -12.01 29.93
N ARG A 723 -3.64 -13.09 30.06
CA ARG A 723 -3.26 -14.31 30.83
C ARG A 723 -2.85 -15.52 29.99
N ARG A 724 -3.02 -15.48 28.67
CA ARG A 724 -2.72 -16.62 27.77
C ARG A 724 -2.01 -16.12 26.52
N VAL A 725 -0.74 -16.51 26.39
CA VAL A 725 0.04 -16.35 25.17
C VAL A 725 0.46 -17.73 24.71
N VAL A 726 0.00 -18.10 23.51
CA VAL A 726 0.39 -19.34 22.83
C VAL A 726 1.24 -18.90 21.65
N PHE A 727 2.49 -19.34 21.62
CA PHE A 727 3.40 -19.05 20.52
C PHE A 727 3.12 -20.00 19.36
N ASP A 728 2.06 -19.71 18.61
CA ASP A 728 1.75 -20.41 17.36
C ASP A 728 2.32 -19.63 16.17
N LEU A 729 3.29 -20.24 15.49
CA LEU A 729 3.97 -19.67 14.32
C LEU A 729 3.13 -19.77 13.05
N SER A 730 2.06 -20.58 13.04
CA SER A 730 1.22 -20.87 11.87
C SER A 730 0.42 -19.65 11.38
N GLY A 731 -0.05 -18.80 12.29
CA GLY A 731 -0.90 -17.64 11.98
C GLY A 731 -0.18 -16.47 11.30
N MET A 732 1.15 -16.50 11.18
CA MET A 732 1.96 -15.35 10.74
C MET A 732 2.09 -15.19 9.21
N GLY A 733 1.53 -16.09 8.40
CA GLY A 733 1.77 -16.08 6.94
C GLY A 733 3.24 -16.33 6.54
N LYS A 734 4.06 -16.79 7.50
CA LYS A 734 5.50 -17.07 7.40
C LYS A 734 5.81 -18.58 7.32
N GLY A 735 4.80 -19.40 7.01
CA GLY A 735 4.89 -20.86 7.01
C GLY A 735 4.88 -21.47 8.42
N GLN A 736 4.51 -22.75 8.51
CA GLN A 736 4.89 -23.55 9.67
C GLN A 736 6.40 -23.80 9.60
N ARG A 737 7.13 -23.54 10.69
CA ARG A 737 8.54 -23.91 10.78
C ARG A 737 8.64 -25.34 11.27
N GLU A 738 8.89 -26.25 10.34
CA GLU A 738 9.11 -27.66 10.62
C GLU A 738 10.59 -27.85 10.93
N TYR A 739 10.93 -28.03 12.20
CA TYR A 739 12.26 -28.51 12.56
C TYR A 739 12.32 -30.00 12.23
N ARG A 740 13.43 -30.48 11.65
CA ARG A 740 13.57 -31.90 11.30
C ARG A 740 13.62 -32.75 12.58
N VAL A 741 12.55 -33.50 12.85
CA VAL A 741 12.41 -34.46 13.95
C VAL A 741 12.08 -35.85 13.36
N PRO A 742 12.53 -36.97 13.93
CA PRO A 742 13.49 -37.14 15.04
C PRO A 742 14.91 -37.28 14.52
N GLY A 743 15.85 -36.49 15.03
CA GLY A 743 17.24 -36.62 14.56
C GLY A 743 18.31 -35.97 15.42
N GLN A 744 18.08 -34.77 16.00
CA GLN A 744 19.10 -34.04 16.75
C GLN A 744 18.52 -33.26 17.96
N GLU A 745 19.38 -32.81 18.90
CA GLU A 745 18.96 -31.79 19.88
C GLU A 745 18.60 -30.51 19.09
N VAL A 746 17.35 -30.05 19.18
CA VAL A 746 16.87 -28.91 18.39
C VAL A 746 16.82 -27.65 19.27
N PRO A 747 17.59 -26.60 18.96
CA PRO A 747 17.42 -25.28 19.52
C PRO A 747 16.29 -24.53 18.79
N VAL A 748 15.31 -24.05 19.54
CA VAL A 748 14.24 -23.18 19.06
C VAL A 748 14.36 -21.85 19.77
N THR A 749 14.46 -20.74 19.04
CA THR A 749 14.60 -19.42 19.64
C THR A 749 13.42 -18.53 19.27
N LEU A 750 12.91 -17.81 20.25
CA LEU A 750 11.87 -16.81 20.07
C LEU A 750 12.29 -15.50 20.71
N VAL A 751 12.46 -14.46 19.88
CA VAL A 751 12.78 -13.10 20.35
C VAL A 751 11.53 -12.25 20.35
N ILE A 752 11.18 -11.69 21.50
CA ILE A 752 9.97 -10.88 21.69
C ILE A 752 10.39 -9.47 22.09
N THR A 753 9.96 -8.49 21.29
CA THR A 753 10.18 -7.06 21.53
C THR A 753 8.90 -6.28 21.21
N GLY A 754 8.82 -5.02 21.62
CA GLY A 754 7.77 -4.10 21.18
C GLY A 754 7.98 -3.59 19.75
N SER A 755 6.94 -3.00 19.18
CA SER A 755 6.96 -2.35 17.87
C SER A 755 6.82 -0.83 18.03
N ASP A 756 7.83 -0.08 17.64
CA ASP A 756 7.81 1.40 17.59
C ASP A 756 8.77 1.90 16.48
N PHE A 757 8.86 3.21 16.26
CA PHE A 757 9.71 3.86 15.25
C PHE A 757 11.22 3.68 15.56
N PHE A 758 11.77 2.50 15.22
CA PHE A 758 13.17 2.12 15.44
C PHE A 758 14.16 3.13 14.87
N ARG A 759 13.93 3.63 13.65
CA ARG A 759 14.82 4.61 13.00
C ARG A 759 14.91 5.91 13.82
N ASP A 760 13.79 6.41 14.30
CA ASP A 760 13.75 7.65 15.10
C ASP A 760 14.41 7.47 16.46
N THR A 761 14.39 6.24 17.00
CA THR A 761 15.00 5.92 18.30
C THR A 761 16.53 6.00 18.26
N ILE A 762 17.16 5.61 17.15
CA ILE A 762 18.63 5.52 17.06
C ILE A 762 19.29 6.76 16.43
N ARG A 763 18.52 7.66 15.80
CA ARG A 763 19.09 8.84 15.11
C ARG A 763 19.94 9.72 16.01
N ASP A 764 19.49 9.96 17.24
CA ASP A 764 20.21 10.80 18.21
C ASP A 764 21.40 10.08 18.88
N ARG A 765 21.57 8.78 18.64
CA ARG A 765 22.64 7.97 19.23
C ARG A 765 23.90 8.05 18.38
N THR A 766 25.03 7.93 19.06
CA THR A 766 26.32 7.76 18.38
C THR A 766 26.46 6.35 17.83
N VAL A 767 27.39 6.16 16.89
CA VAL A 767 27.70 4.83 16.31
C VAL A 767 28.01 3.79 17.41
N ALA A 768 28.76 4.15 18.47
CA ALA A 768 29.04 3.28 19.63
C ALA A 768 27.88 3.09 20.63
N ASN A 769 26.69 3.56 20.30
CA ASN A 769 25.49 3.45 21.13
C ASN A 769 24.35 2.75 20.39
N VAL A 770 24.68 2.00 19.33
CA VAL A 770 23.73 1.23 18.52
C VAL A 770 24.22 -0.18 18.35
N VAL A 771 23.34 -1.16 18.65
CA VAL A 771 23.61 -2.57 18.36
C VAL A 771 23.17 -2.88 16.94
N MET A 772 24.01 -3.54 16.15
CA MET A 772 23.67 -3.99 14.80
C MET A 772 24.13 -5.44 14.54
N PRO A 773 23.39 -6.21 13.73
CA PRO A 773 23.89 -7.49 13.23
C PRO A 773 25.06 -7.26 12.27
N GLY A 774 26.01 -8.19 12.27
CA GLY A 774 27.09 -8.24 11.31
C GLY A 774 27.41 -9.66 10.86
N THR A 775 28.13 -9.79 9.76
CA THR A 775 28.48 -11.08 9.15
C THR A 775 29.98 -11.24 8.98
N HIS A 776 30.46 -12.41 9.43
CA HIS A 776 31.85 -12.82 9.30
C HIS A 776 32.10 -13.42 7.90
N ASP A 777 33.22 -13.04 7.28
CA ASP A 777 33.58 -13.47 5.92
C ASP A 777 32.42 -13.32 4.94
N ALA A 778 31.81 -12.14 4.93
CA ALA A 778 30.50 -11.88 4.35
C ALA A 778 30.36 -12.27 2.87
N GLY A 779 31.45 -12.29 2.11
CA GLY A 779 31.45 -12.69 0.69
C GLY A 779 31.42 -14.20 0.45
N MET A 780 31.50 -15.02 1.49
CA MET A 780 31.56 -16.48 1.38
C MET A 780 30.16 -17.10 1.41
N SER A 781 29.23 -16.58 0.61
CA SER A 781 27.85 -17.10 0.45
C SER A 781 27.76 -18.34 -0.44
N LYS A 782 28.76 -18.51 -1.30
CA LYS A 782 28.95 -19.63 -2.24
C LYS A 782 30.44 -19.86 -2.40
N LEU A 783 30.85 -21.07 -2.76
CA LEU A 783 32.25 -21.35 -3.12
C LEU A 783 32.46 -21.27 -4.63
N THR A 784 33.65 -20.80 -5.02
CA THR A 784 34.07 -20.71 -6.42
C THR A 784 35.46 -21.30 -6.62
N ASP A 785 35.74 -21.74 -7.84
CA ASP A 785 37.01 -22.38 -8.22
C ASP A 785 38.07 -21.39 -8.70
N ALA A 786 37.92 -20.09 -8.41
CA ALA A 786 38.96 -19.11 -8.74
C ALA A 786 40.26 -19.42 -7.98
N LEU A 787 40.15 -19.92 -6.74
CA LEU A 787 41.27 -20.49 -5.98
C LEU A 787 41.11 -22.01 -5.84
N LEU A 788 41.97 -22.77 -6.51
CA LEU A 788 42.05 -24.23 -6.47
C LEU A 788 42.91 -24.73 -5.29
N SER A 789 42.43 -24.55 -4.05
CA SER A 789 43.02 -25.09 -2.82
C SER A 789 42.09 -26.05 -2.05
N GLY A 790 42.49 -26.52 -0.87
CA GLY A 790 41.81 -27.56 -0.07
C GLY A 790 40.52 -27.13 0.66
N GLY A 791 39.83 -26.08 0.20
CA GLY A 791 38.57 -25.63 0.79
C GLY A 791 37.34 -26.41 0.32
N SER A 792 36.37 -26.56 1.21
CA SER A 792 35.05 -27.18 1.01
C SER A 792 33.97 -26.34 1.69
N GLU A 793 32.69 -26.62 1.39
CA GLU A 793 31.56 -25.91 2.04
C GLU A 793 31.63 -26.04 3.56
N ASP A 794 32.01 -27.22 4.06
CA ASP A 794 32.11 -27.52 5.49
C ASP A 794 33.22 -26.74 6.20
N ASN A 795 34.33 -26.41 5.55
CA ASN A 795 35.49 -25.80 6.21
C ASN A 795 35.78 -24.35 5.80
N THR A 796 35.11 -23.85 4.76
CA THR A 796 35.42 -22.54 4.18
C THR A 796 34.20 -21.63 4.04
N GLN A 797 33.01 -22.17 3.81
CA GLN A 797 31.83 -21.33 3.66
C GLN A 797 31.38 -20.81 5.03
N THR A 798 31.04 -19.52 5.13
CA THR A 798 30.64 -18.88 6.41
C THR A 798 29.29 -18.20 6.32
N GLN A 799 28.79 -17.94 5.11
CA GLN A 799 27.46 -17.41 4.88
C GLN A 799 26.72 -18.28 3.85
N MET A 800 25.39 -18.20 3.85
CA MET A 800 24.56 -18.85 2.82
C MET A 800 23.81 -17.83 1.96
N LEU A 801 23.64 -16.62 2.49
CA LEU A 801 22.99 -15.51 1.80
C LEU A 801 24.06 -14.68 1.11
N ASN A 802 23.76 -14.22 -0.10
CA ASN A 802 24.61 -13.23 -0.76
C ASN A 802 24.56 -11.88 -0.02
N MET A 803 25.40 -10.94 -0.41
CA MET A 803 25.50 -9.63 0.24
C MET A 803 24.15 -8.89 0.27
N TYR A 804 23.37 -8.94 -0.81
CA TYR A 804 22.04 -8.31 -0.87
C TYR A 804 21.07 -8.89 0.18
N ASP A 805 20.99 -10.22 0.28
CA ASP A 805 20.08 -10.88 1.22
C ASP A 805 20.59 -10.81 2.67
N GLN A 806 21.90 -10.72 2.92
CA GLN A 806 22.43 -10.40 4.25
C GLN A 806 22.01 -8.99 4.71
N LEU A 807 22.04 -7.99 3.82
CA LEU A 807 21.54 -6.64 4.10
C LEU A 807 20.03 -6.66 4.42
N ARG A 808 19.24 -7.44 3.67
CA ARG A 808 17.80 -7.61 3.95
C ARG A 808 17.53 -8.40 5.23
N ALA A 809 18.41 -9.31 5.62
CA ALA A 809 18.37 -10.04 6.88
C ALA A 809 18.78 -9.17 8.09
N GLY A 810 19.15 -7.90 7.86
CA GLY A 810 19.40 -6.91 8.90
C GLY A 810 20.88 -6.65 9.19
N SER A 811 21.82 -7.29 8.49
CA SER A 811 23.26 -7.01 8.66
C SER A 811 23.59 -5.58 8.23
N ARG A 812 24.37 -4.87 9.04
CA ARG A 812 24.90 -3.53 8.71
C ARG A 812 26.41 -3.43 8.89
N TRP A 813 27.07 -4.48 9.39
CA TRP A 813 28.52 -4.58 9.49
C TRP A 813 29.03 -5.83 8.76
N PHE A 814 29.94 -5.65 7.81
CA PHE A 814 30.42 -6.73 6.96
C PHE A 814 31.93 -6.87 7.06
N ASP A 815 32.41 -8.02 7.54
CA ASP A 815 33.83 -8.41 7.43
C ASP A 815 34.07 -9.02 6.05
N LEU A 816 34.71 -8.26 5.17
CA LEU A 816 34.99 -8.63 3.78
C LEU A 816 36.48 -8.91 3.57
N ARG A 817 36.81 -10.16 3.27
CA ARG A 817 38.18 -10.58 3.00
C ARG A 817 38.40 -10.69 1.51
N VAL A 818 39.06 -9.69 0.92
CA VAL A 818 39.22 -9.59 -0.55
C VAL A 818 40.68 -9.68 -0.94
N SER A 819 40.95 -10.45 -2.00
CA SER A 819 42.28 -10.61 -2.57
C SER A 819 42.23 -10.66 -4.09
N SER A 820 43.36 -10.35 -4.73
CA SER A 820 43.50 -10.56 -6.17
C SER A 820 43.90 -12.00 -6.47
N VAL A 821 43.22 -12.65 -7.40
CA VAL A 821 43.50 -14.04 -7.79
C VAL A 821 44.13 -14.06 -9.17
N HIS A 822 45.41 -14.46 -9.22
CA HIS A 822 46.27 -14.40 -10.40
C HIS A 822 46.38 -15.76 -11.08
N GLN A 823 46.44 -15.78 -12.40
CA GLN A 823 46.71 -17.03 -13.13
C GLN A 823 48.15 -17.53 -12.87
N VAL A 824 48.33 -18.85 -12.74
CA VAL A 824 49.66 -19.48 -12.57
C VAL A 824 50.50 -19.35 -13.84
N VAL A 825 49.88 -19.52 -15.01
CA VAL A 825 50.55 -19.39 -16.32
C VAL A 825 50.47 -17.92 -16.77
N ASN A 826 51.60 -17.34 -17.18
CA ASN A 826 51.73 -15.90 -17.49
C ASN A 826 51.35 -15.00 -16.31
N CYS A 827 51.84 -15.36 -15.12
CA CYS A 827 51.41 -14.75 -13.86
C CYS A 827 51.72 -13.25 -13.74
N CYS A 828 50.91 -12.63 -12.87
CA CYS A 828 51.00 -11.31 -12.25
C CYS A 828 50.44 -10.10 -13.02
N GLY A 829 50.14 -10.23 -14.32
CA GLY A 829 49.49 -9.14 -15.09
C GLY A 829 47.96 -9.29 -15.25
N ASN A 830 47.44 -10.50 -15.06
CA ASN A 830 46.03 -10.85 -15.26
C ASN A 830 45.45 -11.47 -13.98
N TYR A 831 44.54 -10.76 -13.34
CA TYR A 831 43.89 -11.14 -12.09
C TYR A 831 42.49 -10.51 -11.98
N ASP A 832 41.66 -11.11 -11.14
CA ASP A 832 40.36 -10.58 -10.71
C ASP A 832 40.31 -10.49 -9.18
N PHE A 833 39.40 -9.67 -8.63
CA PHE A 833 39.18 -9.55 -7.20
C PHE A 833 38.07 -10.50 -6.73
N TRP A 834 38.38 -11.28 -5.71
CA TRP A 834 37.48 -12.27 -5.13
C TRP A 834 37.47 -12.14 -3.62
N THR A 835 36.31 -12.39 -3.04
CA THR A 835 36.22 -12.65 -1.61
C THR A 835 36.83 -14.03 -1.32
N MET A 836 37.38 -14.25 -0.12
CA MET A 836 38.01 -15.51 0.24
C MET A 836 38.01 -15.75 1.74
N HIS A 837 37.99 -17.02 2.12
CA HIS A 837 38.26 -17.47 3.47
C HIS A 837 39.35 -18.53 3.40
N VAL A 838 40.49 -18.23 4.01
CA VAL A 838 41.69 -19.07 4.01
C VAL A 838 42.29 -19.15 5.41
N SER A 839 42.98 -20.25 5.71
CA SER A 839 43.57 -20.51 7.03
C SER A 839 44.67 -19.53 7.43
N ASP A 840 45.44 -19.06 6.44
CA ASP A 840 46.52 -18.10 6.57
C ASP A 840 46.72 -17.44 5.19
N GLU A 841 46.40 -16.16 5.08
CA GLU A 841 46.47 -15.41 3.82
C GLU A 841 47.90 -15.11 3.37
N VAL A 842 48.89 -15.29 4.26
CA VAL A 842 50.30 -15.08 3.97
C VAL A 842 51.11 -16.38 3.83
N ALA A 843 50.46 -17.53 3.96
CA ALA A 843 51.10 -18.83 3.76
C ALA A 843 51.64 -19.01 2.33
N GLU A 844 52.71 -19.81 2.20
CA GLU A 844 53.25 -20.17 0.87
C GLU A 844 52.22 -20.93 0.03
N VAL A 845 51.43 -21.77 0.70
CA VAL A 845 50.30 -22.54 0.16
C VAL A 845 49.10 -22.25 1.04
N VAL A 846 48.25 -21.33 0.60
CA VAL A 846 47.00 -20.99 1.30
C VAL A 846 46.01 -22.14 1.20
N ILE A 847 45.32 -22.48 2.30
CA ILE A 847 44.28 -23.51 2.35
C ILE A 847 42.92 -22.83 2.53
N GLY A 848 41.99 -23.09 1.61
CA GLY A 848 40.66 -22.48 1.58
C GLY A 848 40.11 -22.37 0.15
N ARG A 849 39.14 -21.47 -0.07
CA ARG A 849 38.44 -21.25 -1.34
C ARG A 849 38.03 -19.78 -1.47
N THR A 850 37.72 -19.39 -2.70
CA THR A 850 37.13 -18.08 -3.01
C THR A 850 35.62 -18.13 -2.90
N GLY A 851 35.04 -16.99 -2.54
CA GLY A 851 33.61 -16.78 -2.44
C GLY A 851 33.04 -16.09 -3.68
N GLU A 852 32.16 -15.13 -3.46
CA GLU A 852 31.63 -14.22 -4.47
C GLU A 852 32.74 -13.40 -5.14
N ARG A 853 32.52 -13.10 -6.44
CA ARG A 853 33.35 -12.12 -7.15
C ARG A 853 33.07 -10.74 -6.55
N PHE A 854 34.10 -9.91 -6.39
CA PHE A 854 33.91 -8.62 -5.75
C PHE A 854 32.96 -7.68 -6.53
N ASP A 855 32.89 -7.81 -7.85
CA ASP A 855 31.93 -7.10 -8.68
C ASP A 855 30.47 -7.44 -8.31
N ASP A 856 30.19 -8.71 -7.99
CA ASP A 856 28.84 -9.14 -7.58
C ASP A 856 28.46 -8.49 -6.25
N VAL A 857 29.40 -8.50 -5.29
CA VAL A 857 29.23 -7.86 -3.97
C VAL A 857 28.91 -6.36 -4.11
N ILE A 858 29.60 -5.64 -4.99
CA ILE A 858 29.33 -4.22 -5.26
C ILE A 858 27.92 -4.02 -5.84
N ASN A 859 27.55 -4.80 -6.85
CA ASN A 859 26.24 -4.71 -7.48
C ASN A 859 25.10 -4.96 -6.48
N GLU A 860 25.31 -5.92 -5.58
CA GLU A 860 24.36 -6.28 -4.54
C GLU A 860 24.18 -5.18 -3.48
N ILE A 861 25.28 -4.53 -3.05
CA ILE A 861 25.22 -3.36 -2.16
C ILE A 861 24.48 -2.21 -2.84
N ASN A 862 24.82 -1.92 -4.09
CA ASN A 862 24.23 -0.82 -4.85
C ASN A 862 22.72 -0.99 -5.01
N ARG A 863 22.30 -2.20 -5.38
CA ARG A 863 20.88 -2.56 -5.47
C ARG A 863 20.16 -2.29 -4.15
N PHE A 864 20.73 -2.73 -3.03
CA PHE A 864 20.13 -2.52 -1.73
C PHE A 864 20.00 -1.03 -1.38
N THR A 865 21.05 -0.24 -1.62
CA THR A 865 21.06 1.20 -1.30
C THR A 865 20.14 2.03 -2.20
N ASP A 866 19.86 1.59 -3.43
CA ASP A 866 18.91 2.23 -4.33
C ASP A 866 17.46 1.96 -3.90
N GLU A 867 17.19 0.75 -3.42
CA GLU A 867 15.88 0.34 -2.89
C GLU A 867 15.59 0.91 -1.50
N ASN A 868 16.63 1.25 -0.71
CA ASN A 868 16.52 1.63 0.71
C ASN A 868 17.36 2.89 1.04
N PRO A 869 16.91 4.10 0.65
CA PRO A 869 17.63 5.33 0.94
C PRO A 869 17.66 5.64 2.44
N GLY A 870 18.80 6.15 2.92
CA GLY A 870 19.01 6.57 4.32
C GLY A 870 19.64 5.49 5.20
N GLU A 871 20.14 4.41 4.61
CA GLU A 871 20.82 3.30 5.29
C GLU A 871 22.29 3.63 5.61
N VAL A 872 22.78 3.14 6.75
CA VAL A 872 24.18 3.28 7.17
C VAL A 872 24.82 1.89 7.19
N ILE A 873 25.79 1.66 6.30
CA ILE A 873 26.41 0.34 6.07
C ILE A 873 27.91 0.44 6.29
N PHE A 874 28.47 -0.49 7.08
CA PHE A 874 29.89 -0.56 7.42
C PHE A 874 30.54 -1.74 6.70
N LEU A 875 31.50 -1.45 5.82
CA LEU A 875 32.27 -2.43 5.07
C LEU A 875 33.72 -2.42 5.56
N GLN A 876 34.13 -3.50 6.23
CA GLN A 876 35.49 -3.68 6.68
C GLN A 876 36.23 -4.63 5.75
N PHE A 877 37.28 -4.15 5.08
CA PHE A 877 38.09 -4.95 4.16
C PHE A 877 39.41 -5.41 4.78
N ARG A 878 39.72 -6.69 4.60
CA ARG A 878 40.97 -7.34 5.05
C ARG A 878 41.67 -8.10 3.91
N TYR A 879 42.81 -8.70 4.24
CA TYR A 879 43.77 -9.36 3.37
C TYR A 879 44.52 -8.40 2.44
N LEU A 880 43.88 -7.82 1.43
CA LEU A 880 44.51 -6.89 0.49
C LEU A 880 45.85 -7.42 -0.07
N VAL A 881 45.89 -8.73 -0.34
CA VAL A 881 47.03 -9.46 -0.91
C VAL A 881 46.57 -10.21 -2.17
N GLY A 882 47.52 -10.72 -2.93
CA GLY A 882 47.25 -11.53 -4.11
C GLY A 882 47.66 -12.97 -3.88
N VAL A 883 46.92 -13.90 -4.48
CA VAL A 883 47.23 -15.33 -4.49
C VAL A 883 47.17 -15.85 -5.92
N ARG A 884 47.86 -16.95 -6.20
CA ARG A 884 47.73 -17.64 -7.50
C ARG A 884 46.55 -18.60 -7.47
N ASN A 885 45.85 -18.75 -8.59
CA ASN A 885 44.70 -19.63 -8.73
C ASN A 885 45.01 -21.10 -8.41
N VAL A 886 46.26 -21.53 -8.63
CA VAL A 886 46.82 -22.71 -7.95
C VAL A 886 47.88 -22.21 -6.96
N PRO A 887 47.63 -22.31 -5.63
CA PRO A 887 48.56 -21.81 -4.62
C PRO A 887 49.97 -22.37 -4.84
N SER A 888 50.89 -21.47 -5.13
CA SER A 888 52.28 -21.77 -5.42
C SER A 888 53.12 -20.51 -5.25
N LEU A 889 54.36 -20.65 -4.78
CA LEU A 889 55.35 -19.56 -4.72
C LEU A 889 54.95 -18.38 -3.81
N GLY A 890 54.10 -18.61 -2.81
CA GLY A 890 53.67 -17.63 -1.82
C GLY A 890 52.84 -16.44 -2.33
N LEU A 891 52.48 -15.57 -1.39
CA LEU A 891 51.57 -14.45 -1.61
C LEU A 891 52.18 -13.35 -2.52
N ILE A 892 51.30 -12.59 -3.17
CA ILE A 892 51.64 -11.44 -4.01
C ILE A 892 51.23 -10.17 -3.28
N TYR A 893 52.17 -9.50 -2.61
CA TYR A 893 51.89 -8.18 -2.04
C TYR A 893 51.46 -7.21 -3.15
N TRP A 894 50.36 -6.50 -2.93
CA TRP A 894 49.86 -5.49 -3.85
C TRP A 894 50.84 -4.33 -3.98
N ASP A 895 51.12 -3.93 -5.22
CA ASP A 895 51.76 -2.67 -5.53
C ASP A 895 50.70 -1.56 -5.71
N GLU A 896 51.14 -0.33 -5.99
CA GLU A 896 50.22 0.80 -6.22
C GLU A 896 49.21 0.48 -7.34
N GLY A 897 49.62 -0.22 -8.40
CA GLY A 897 48.76 -0.53 -9.54
C GLY A 897 47.61 -1.49 -9.21
N ILE A 898 47.87 -2.55 -8.43
CA ILE A 898 46.79 -3.45 -7.96
C ILE A 898 45.85 -2.73 -7.00
N LYS A 899 46.42 -1.96 -6.06
CA LYS A 899 45.64 -1.17 -5.10
C LYS A 899 44.79 -0.10 -5.78
N ASP A 900 45.28 0.55 -6.84
CA ASP A 900 44.51 1.55 -7.60
C ASP A 900 43.31 0.91 -8.29
N LYS A 901 43.48 -0.25 -8.94
CA LYS A 901 42.33 -0.97 -9.54
C LYS A 901 41.32 -1.43 -8.48
N PHE A 902 41.77 -1.81 -7.29
CA PHE A 902 40.87 -2.14 -6.19
C PHE A 902 40.09 -0.90 -5.71
N PHE A 903 40.74 0.27 -5.65
CA PHE A 903 40.07 1.51 -5.27
C PHE A 903 39.07 1.95 -6.33
N ASP A 904 39.39 1.78 -7.62
CA ASP A 904 38.44 2.04 -8.70
C ASP A 904 37.17 1.17 -8.53
N LYS A 905 37.33 -0.09 -8.12
CA LYS A 905 36.19 -0.95 -7.76
C LYS A 905 35.40 -0.44 -6.56
N LEU A 906 36.06 -0.06 -5.47
CA LEU A 906 35.37 0.55 -4.33
C LEU A 906 34.61 1.82 -4.74
N LYS A 907 35.12 2.57 -5.73
CA LYS A 907 34.47 3.76 -6.27
C LYS A 907 33.20 3.49 -7.10
N GLU A 908 32.87 2.24 -7.36
CA GLU A 908 31.61 1.84 -7.99
C GLU A 908 30.46 1.70 -6.96
N ILE A 909 30.74 1.73 -5.64
CA ILE A 909 29.73 1.58 -4.58
C ILE A 909 28.89 2.86 -4.39
N ASN A 910 27.56 2.80 -4.42
CA ASN A 910 26.69 3.96 -4.24
C ASN A 910 26.77 4.53 -2.81
N ASN A 911 26.46 5.82 -2.65
CA ASN A 911 26.33 6.50 -1.35
C ASN A 911 27.55 6.39 -0.43
N ARG A 912 28.77 6.30 -0.99
CA ARG A 912 30.01 6.47 -0.20
C ARG A 912 30.02 7.80 0.54
N CYS A 913 30.71 7.84 1.67
CA CYS A 913 30.81 9.05 2.48
C CYS A 913 32.23 9.60 2.52
N PRO A 914 32.61 10.49 1.60
CA PRO A 914 33.89 11.20 1.68
C PRO A 914 33.89 12.27 2.77
N GLY A 915 35.09 12.71 3.17
CA GLY A 915 35.27 13.82 4.11
C GLY A 915 34.83 13.57 5.57
N LEU A 916 34.92 12.33 6.06
CA LEU A 916 34.70 12.01 7.47
C LEU A 916 35.93 12.30 8.33
N ASP A 917 35.68 12.76 9.56
CA ASP A 917 36.69 12.92 10.59
C ASP A 917 37.00 11.57 11.28
N SER A 918 38.20 11.45 11.85
CA SER A 918 38.55 10.32 12.73
C SER A 918 37.74 10.37 14.03
N GLY A 919 37.45 9.21 14.62
CA GLY A 919 36.62 9.11 15.83
C GLY A 919 35.14 8.85 15.52
N LEU A 920 34.87 8.16 14.41
CA LEU A 920 33.51 7.95 13.87
C LEU A 920 32.56 7.26 14.85
N GLN A 921 33.08 6.50 15.83
CA GLN A 921 32.28 5.88 16.89
C GLN A 921 31.46 6.89 17.71
N THR A 922 31.88 8.16 17.72
CA THR A 922 31.21 9.27 18.40
C THR A 922 30.26 10.07 17.50
N SER A 923 30.28 9.84 16.18
CA SER A 923 29.36 10.49 15.24
C SER A 923 27.95 9.99 15.45
N LYS A 924 26.96 10.88 15.30
CA LYS A 924 25.55 10.50 15.38
C LYS A 924 25.16 9.68 14.16
N ILE A 925 24.36 8.64 14.38
CA ILE A 925 23.81 7.82 13.31
C ILE A 925 22.89 8.63 12.40
N GLY A 926 22.10 9.57 12.96
CA GLY A 926 21.26 10.47 12.19
C GLY A 926 22.05 11.30 11.16
N ASP A 927 23.19 11.86 11.57
CA ASP A 927 24.06 12.64 10.67
C ASP A 927 24.55 11.79 9.49
N LEU A 928 24.82 10.50 9.72
CA LEU A 928 25.22 9.56 8.67
C LEU A 928 24.04 9.13 7.78
N MET A 929 22.85 8.93 8.35
CA MET A 929 21.63 8.66 7.60
C MET A 929 21.26 9.80 6.64
N ASP A 930 21.60 11.03 7.01
CA ASP A 930 21.25 12.25 6.26
C ASP A 930 22.32 12.62 5.21
N LYS A 931 23.46 11.93 5.18
CA LYS A 931 24.49 12.08 4.13
C LYS A 931 23.92 11.71 2.75
N ASN A 932 24.63 12.18 1.72
CA ASN A 932 24.32 11.92 0.32
C ASN A 932 22.87 12.31 -0.07
N ASP A 933 22.42 13.49 0.37
CA ASP A 933 21.05 13.98 0.17
C ASP A 933 19.98 13.05 0.78
N ASN A 934 20.18 12.65 2.05
CA ASN A 934 19.35 11.67 2.77
C ASN A 934 19.32 10.26 2.16
N LYS A 935 20.29 9.93 1.29
CA LYS A 935 20.44 8.57 0.77
C LYS A 935 21.27 7.67 1.69
N GLY A 936 21.80 8.20 2.78
CA GLY A 936 22.54 7.44 3.78
C GLY A 936 24.04 7.37 3.47
N CYS A 937 24.71 6.38 4.06
CA CYS A 937 26.16 6.36 4.13
C CYS A 937 26.73 4.94 4.06
N VAL A 938 27.50 4.64 3.02
CA VAL A 938 28.32 3.43 2.93
C VAL A 938 29.75 3.77 3.35
N LEU A 939 30.15 3.24 4.51
CA LEU A 939 31.42 3.49 5.18
C LEU A 939 32.40 2.36 4.87
N ILE A 940 33.53 2.71 4.24
CA ILE A 940 34.52 1.74 3.77
C ILE A 940 35.80 1.88 4.59
N PHE A 941 36.18 0.81 5.29
CA PHE A 941 37.39 0.74 6.10
C PHE A 941 38.34 -0.34 5.61
N LEU A 942 39.62 -0.02 5.48
CA LEU A 942 40.67 -0.93 5.05
C LEU A 942 41.61 -1.28 6.23
N ASN A 943 41.89 -2.57 6.42
CA ASN A 943 43.07 -3.03 7.15
C ASN A 943 44.27 -3.06 6.20
N THR A 944 45.17 -2.09 6.33
CA THR A 944 46.27 -1.84 5.38
C THR A 944 47.58 -2.52 5.76
N GLN A 945 47.58 -3.45 6.72
CA GLN A 945 48.80 -4.08 7.25
C GLN A 945 49.68 -4.76 6.18
N HIS A 946 49.06 -5.26 5.10
CA HIS A 946 49.75 -5.98 4.03
C HIS A 946 50.12 -5.11 2.82
N LEU A 947 49.86 -3.80 2.83
CA LEU A 947 50.28 -2.86 1.74
C LEU A 947 51.76 -2.43 1.86
N SER A 948 52.62 -3.29 2.38
CA SER A 948 54.02 -2.99 2.73
C SER A 948 54.91 -2.63 1.54
N LYS A 949 54.54 -3.01 0.32
CA LYS A 949 55.23 -2.61 -0.92
C LYS A 949 54.99 -1.16 -1.33
N ILE A 950 53.98 -0.51 -0.76
CA ILE A 950 53.68 0.90 -0.98
C ILE A 950 54.33 1.66 0.17
N SER A 951 55.49 2.27 -0.09
CA SER A 951 56.29 2.93 0.95
C SER A 951 55.63 4.18 1.51
N ASP A 952 54.83 4.88 0.70
CA ASP A 952 54.03 6.02 1.12
C ASP A 952 52.71 5.57 1.76
N LYS A 953 52.66 5.60 3.08
CA LYS A 953 51.47 5.25 3.87
C LYS A 953 50.26 6.14 3.53
N GLY A 954 50.47 7.36 3.03
CA GLY A 954 49.38 8.25 2.60
C GLY A 954 48.57 7.68 1.43
N LYS A 955 49.15 6.76 0.65
CA LYS A 955 48.50 6.09 -0.48
C LYS A 955 47.76 4.81 -0.12
N HIS A 956 47.82 4.39 1.15
CA HIS A 956 47.16 3.15 1.60
C HIS A 956 45.63 3.28 1.66
N THR A 957 45.11 4.51 1.61
CA THR A 957 43.68 4.88 1.73
C THR A 957 43.38 6.12 0.88
N SER A 958 42.12 6.52 0.75
CA SER A 958 41.72 7.75 0.06
C SER A 958 40.46 8.35 0.70
N ALA A 959 40.65 9.27 1.65
CA ALA A 959 39.54 9.89 2.39
C ALA A 959 38.61 10.72 1.49
N ASP A 960 39.15 11.34 0.43
CA ASP A 960 38.38 12.10 -0.57
C ASP A 960 37.47 11.20 -1.41
N ASP A 961 37.81 9.92 -1.55
CA ASP A 961 36.98 8.93 -2.22
C ASP A 961 36.04 8.16 -1.25
N GLY A 962 36.11 8.47 0.05
CA GLY A 962 35.36 7.76 1.10
C GLY A 962 35.97 6.42 1.51
N ILE A 963 37.28 6.23 1.33
CA ILE A 963 38.02 4.99 1.65
C ILE A 963 38.98 5.27 2.81
N TYR A 964 38.67 4.72 3.98
CA TYR A 964 39.34 5.04 5.23
C TYR A 964 40.22 3.91 5.75
N ASN A 965 41.17 4.25 6.60
CA ASN A 965 41.87 3.23 7.39
C ASN A 965 40.94 2.78 8.52
N ILE A 966 41.00 1.50 8.92
CA ILE A 966 40.20 1.00 10.05
C ILE A 966 40.43 1.80 11.35
N GLY A 967 41.59 2.46 11.52
CA GLY A 967 41.85 3.35 12.65
C GLY A 967 41.05 4.66 12.68
N TYR A 968 40.16 4.93 11.70
CA TYR A 968 39.21 6.05 11.76
C TYR A 968 38.08 5.82 12.77
N ILE A 969 37.86 4.56 13.15
CA ILE A 969 36.96 4.17 14.21
C ILE A 969 37.80 3.55 15.34
N ASP A 970 37.64 4.06 16.56
CA ASP A 970 38.24 3.43 17.73
C ASP A 970 37.42 2.19 18.06
N LEU A 971 37.90 1.03 17.61
CA LEU A 971 37.22 -0.23 17.80
C LEU A 971 38.09 -1.30 18.45
N THR A 972 37.41 -2.22 19.12
CA THR A 972 37.96 -3.48 19.60
C THR A 972 37.35 -4.62 18.79
N ASP A 973 38.22 -5.37 18.12
CA ASP A 973 37.89 -6.56 17.33
C ASP A 973 38.79 -7.71 17.79
N ALA A 974 38.39 -8.35 18.89
CA ALA A 974 39.15 -9.43 19.50
C ALA A 974 38.59 -10.79 19.04
N TRP A 975 39.49 -11.72 18.75
CA TRP A 975 39.14 -13.06 18.28
C TRP A 975 39.11 -14.06 19.44
N PRO A 976 38.12 -14.98 19.47
CA PRO A 976 37.98 -15.92 20.59
C PRO A 976 39.11 -16.94 20.66
N GLU A 977 39.58 -17.45 19.52
CA GLU A 977 40.56 -18.56 19.44
C GLU A 977 40.16 -19.74 20.35
N LYS A 978 38.90 -20.17 20.21
CA LYS A 978 38.28 -21.28 20.94
C LYS A 978 37.59 -22.24 19.97
N GLU A 979 37.86 -23.52 20.19
CA GLU A 979 37.32 -24.66 19.45
C GLU A 979 36.23 -25.38 20.27
N ASP A 980 35.41 -24.59 20.99
CA ASP A 980 34.27 -25.08 21.75
C ASP A 980 33.29 -23.92 22.01
N THR A 981 31.99 -24.18 21.86
CA THR A 981 30.96 -23.13 22.00
C THR A 981 30.91 -22.55 23.41
N ARG A 982 31.09 -23.36 24.46
CA ARG A 982 31.05 -22.87 25.84
C ARG A 982 32.24 -21.97 26.11
N GLU A 983 33.44 -22.42 25.77
CA GLU A 983 34.65 -21.61 25.95
C GLU A 983 34.58 -20.30 25.17
N MET A 984 34.07 -20.34 23.93
CA MET A 984 33.86 -19.16 23.10
C MET A 984 32.86 -18.20 23.75
N ALA A 985 31.67 -18.67 24.14
CA ALA A 985 30.62 -17.84 24.71
C ALA A 985 31.06 -17.17 26.02
N GLU A 986 31.69 -17.91 26.94
CA GLU A 986 32.19 -17.37 28.20
C GLU A 986 33.34 -16.37 27.99
N TRP A 987 34.20 -16.62 26.99
CA TRP A 987 35.23 -15.66 26.60
C TRP A 987 34.62 -14.37 26.04
N ALA A 988 33.64 -14.47 25.14
CA ALA A 988 32.99 -13.32 24.51
C ALA A 988 32.29 -12.45 25.55
N ILE A 989 31.54 -13.07 26.45
CA ILE A 989 30.86 -12.40 27.55
C ILE A 989 31.84 -11.66 28.45
N LYS A 990 32.95 -12.30 28.82
CA LYS A 990 33.99 -11.64 29.62
C LYS A 990 34.54 -10.39 28.92
N LYS A 991 34.72 -10.45 27.60
CA LYS A 991 35.17 -9.30 26.82
C LYS A 991 34.14 -8.18 26.77
N TRP A 992 32.85 -8.51 26.70
CA TRP A 992 31.77 -7.52 26.76
C TRP A 992 31.76 -6.78 28.09
N THR A 993 31.96 -7.50 29.20
CA THR A 993 32.00 -6.91 30.54
C THR A 993 33.27 -6.10 30.83
N ASP A 994 34.38 -6.43 30.15
CA ASP A 994 35.67 -5.72 30.27
C ASP A 994 35.74 -4.46 29.37
N LYS A 995 34.68 -4.16 28.59
CA LYS A 995 34.64 -3.05 27.63
C LYS A 995 34.75 -1.69 28.33
N THR A 996 35.64 -0.82 27.83
CA THR A 996 35.71 0.58 28.22
C THR A 996 34.59 1.38 27.56
N GLU A 997 33.89 2.21 28.33
CA GLU A 997 32.83 3.10 27.84
C GLU A 997 33.32 3.99 26.68
N GLY A 998 32.54 4.07 25.59
CA GLY A 998 32.84 4.89 24.41
C GLY A 998 33.67 4.21 23.30
N ASN A 999 34.21 3.00 23.52
CA ASN A 999 34.90 2.21 22.48
C ASN A 999 33.88 1.39 21.65
N PHE A 1000 34.06 1.28 20.33
CA PHE A 1000 33.19 0.48 19.47
C PHE A 1000 33.60 -1.00 19.49
N TYR A 1001 32.73 -1.91 19.89
CA TYR A 1001 33.08 -3.32 20.11
C TYR A 1001 32.41 -4.25 19.09
N VAL A 1002 33.24 -4.92 18.29
CA VAL A 1002 32.80 -5.98 17.37
C VAL A 1002 32.79 -7.31 18.13
N ALA A 1003 31.60 -7.79 18.50
CA ALA A 1003 31.44 -9.04 19.21
C ALA A 1003 31.47 -10.22 18.22
N GLN A 1004 32.64 -10.84 18.13
CA GLN A 1004 32.86 -12.12 17.45
C GLN A 1004 32.09 -13.24 18.16
N TRP A 1005 30.88 -13.56 17.70
CA TRP A 1005 30.07 -14.67 18.22
C TRP A 1005 30.17 -15.89 17.30
N LEU A 1006 31.39 -16.38 17.14
CA LEU A 1006 31.70 -17.51 16.28
C LEU A 1006 32.82 -18.36 16.90
N SER A 1007 32.73 -19.68 16.71
CA SER A 1007 33.80 -20.59 17.13
C SER A 1007 34.91 -20.59 16.08
N THR A 1008 36.14 -20.87 16.49
CA THR A 1008 37.33 -20.85 15.60
C THR A 1008 37.94 -22.26 15.54
N PRO A 1009 37.24 -23.24 14.92
CA PRO A 1009 37.72 -24.61 14.85
C PRO A 1009 38.97 -24.71 13.97
N HIS A 1010 39.84 -25.66 14.31
CA HIS A 1010 40.98 -25.98 13.46
C HIS A 1010 40.51 -26.57 12.13
N PHE A 1011 41.24 -26.33 11.03
CA PHE A 1011 40.90 -26.82 9.69
C PHE A 1011 40.56 -28.32 9.64
N TRP A 1012 41.36 -29.17 10.30
CA TRP A 1012 41.09 -30.61 10.40
C TRP A 1012 39.74 -30.93 11.09
N THR A 1013 39.35 -30.15 12.10
CA THR A 1013 38.08 -30.33 12.81
C THR A 1013 36.91 -29.93 11.91
N SER A 1014 36.99 -28.77 11.27
CA SER A 1014 35.91 -28.30 10.38
C SER A 1014 35.76 -29.13 9.10
N THR A 1015 36.82 -29.81 8.67
CA THR A 1015 36.81 -30.65 7.46
C THR A 1015 36.37 -32.09 7.72
N TYR A 1016 36.77 -32.69 8.84
CA TYR A 1016 36.60 -34.14 9.07
C TYR A 1016 35.69 -34.49 10.24
N SER A 1017 35.34 -33.53 11.09
CA SER A 1017 34.53 -33.76 12.28
C SER A 1017 33.20 -33.00 12.25
N TYR A 1018 33.23 -31.68 12.10
CA TYR A 1018 32.02 -30.86 12.21
C TYR A 1018 32.09 -29.63 11.30
N GLY A 1019 31.24 -29.54 10.27
CA GLY A 1019 31.24 -28.39 9.35
C GLY A 1019 30.89 -27.06 10.03
N LEU A 1020 31.41 -25.95 9.52
CA LEU A 1020 31.20 -24.58 10.04
C LEU A 1020 29.73 -24.23 10.19
N GLN A 1021 28.90 -24.61 9.22
CA GLN A 1021 27.45 -24.44 9.29
C GLN A 1021 26.84 -25.13 10.51
N SER A 1022 27.26 -26.37 10.78
CA SER A 1022 26.73 -27.14 11.92
C SER A 1022 27.10 -26.50 13.25
N ILE A 1023 28.36 -26.03 13.36
CA ILE A 1023 28.87 -25.34 14.53
C ILE A 1023 28.15 -24.00 14.76
N ALA A 1024 27.88 -23.24 13.70
CA ALA A 1024 27.20 -21.96 13.79
C ALA A 1024 25.72 -22.14 14.15
N VAL A 1025 24.98 -22.94 13.38
CA VAL A 1025 23.52 -23.03 13.45
C VAL A 1025 23.02 -23.80 14.67
N LEU A 1026 23.72 -24.86 15.11
CA LEU A 1026 23.22 -25.76 16.15
C LEU A 1026 23.66 -25.35 17.58
N PRO A 1027 24.96 -25.28 17.94
CA PRO A 1027 25.35 -24.91 19.29
C PRO A 1027 25.62 -23.41 19.45
N THR A 1028 26.22 -22.74 18.45
CA THR A 1028 26.85 -21.43 18.65
C THR A 1028 25.86 -20.26 18.62
N ASN A 1029 25.15 -20.05 17.51
CA ASN A 1029 24.18 -18.96 17.38
C ASN A 1029 23.06 -19.06 18.44
N PRO A 1030 22.50 -20.25 18.74
CA PRO A 1030 21.51 -20.40 19.81
C PRO A 1030 22.02 -20.01 21.21
N ALA A 1031 23.31 -20.20 21.50
CA ALA A 1031 23.90 -19.82 22.77
C ALA A 1031 23.88 -18.30 23.00
N LEU A 1032 23.89 -17.49 21.94
CA LEU A 1032 23.78 -16.03 22.06
C LEU A 1032 22.53 -15.64 22.82
N TYR A 1033 21.39 -16.26 22.47
CA TYR A 1033 20.09 -15.86 22.95
C TYR A 1033 19.87 -16.21 24.41
N TRP A 1034 20.25 -17.41 24.86
CA TRP A 1034 20.00 -17.81 26.25
C TRP A 1034 21.13 -17.47 27.21
N ARG A 1035 22.39 -17.49 26.75
CA ARG A 1035 23.54 -17.17 27.60
C ARG A 1035 23.96 -15.72 27.44
N GLY A 1036 24.17 -15.29 26.20
CA GLY A 1036 24.71 -13.96 25.89
C GLY A 1036 23.78 -12.83 26.31
N VAL A 1037 22.51 -12.87 25.90
CA VAL A 1037 21.53 -11.81 26.20
C VAL A 1037 21.38 -11.56 27.71
N ASN A 1038 21.53 -12.58 28.54
CA ASN A 1038 21.41 -12.43 29.99
C ASN A 1038 22.50 -11.57 30.63
N GLU A 1039 23.61 -11.35 29.92
CA GLU A 1039 24.73 -10.49 30.31
C GLU A 1039 24.68 -9.11 29.64
N ILE A 1040 23.78 -8.93 28.66
CA ILE A 1040 23.53 -7.64 28.02
C ILE A 1040 22.57 -6.83 28.90
N SER A 1041 22.95 -5.61 29.21
CA SER A 1041 22.16 -4.65 30.00
C SER A 1041 22.20 -3.26 29.37
N ASP A 1042 21.48 -2.32 29.96
CA ASP A 1042 21.50 -0.91 29.62
C ASP A 1042 22.90 -0.27 29.78
N LYS A 1043 23.81 -0.91 30.54
CA LYS A 1043 25.18 -0.43 30.80
C LYS A 1043 26.27 -1.26 30.14
N ILE A 1044 25.98 -2.52 29.86
CA ILE A 1044 26.93 -3.48 29.27
C ILE A 1044 26.29 -4.01 28.00
N PHE A 1045 26.70 -3.48 26.86
CA PHE A 1045 26.23 -3.94 25.56
C PHE A 1045 27.33 -3.81 24.50
N LEU A 1046 27.13 -4.56 23.43
CA LEU A 1046 28.00 -4.68 22.26
C LEU A 1046 27.45 -3.84 21.10
N ASP A 1047 28.30 -3.49 20.13
CA ASP A 1047 27.89 -2.66 18.99
C ASP A 1047 27.59 -3.51 17.76
N VAL A 1048 28.40 -4.53 17.49
CA VAL A 1048 28.19 -5.47 16.37
C VAL A 1048 28.09 -6.89 16.89
N ILE A 1049 27.03 -7.62 16.52
CA ILE A 1049 26.96 -9.08 16.70
C ILE A 1049 27.43 -9.74 15.41
N LEU A 1050 28.70 -10.14 15.35
CA LEU A 1050 29.26 -10.79 14.16
C LEU A 1050 29.04 -12.30 14.25
N VAL A 1051 28.31 -12.86 13.28
CA VAL A 1051 27.98 -14.29 13.22
C VAL A 1051 28.32 -14.92 11.88
N ASP A 1052 28.46 -16.26 11.90
CA ASP A 1052 28.37 -17.09 10.71
C ASP A 1052 26.90 -17.48 10.45
N TYR A 1053 26.55 -17.63 9.17
CA TYR A 1053 25.25 -18.06 8.67
C TYR A 1053 24.06 -17.23 9.22
N ILE A 1054 24.10 -15.91 8.98
CA ILE A 1054 23.05 -15.01 9.46
C ILE A 1054 21.65 -15.47 9.04
N GLY A 1055 20.73 -15.50 10.00
CA GLY A 1055 19.33 -15.88 9.78
C GLY A 1055 19.11 -17.38 9.57
N MET A 1056 20.14 -18.21 9.45
CA MET A 1056 19.97 -19.65 9.26
C MET A 1056 19.69 -20.37 10.58
N VAL A 1057 18.60 -21.14 10.61
CA VAL A 1057 18.20 -21.96 11.77
C VAL A 1057 17.92 -23.43 11.40
N ILE A 1058 17.84 -23.73 10.10
CA ILE A 1058 17.72 -25.09 9.56
C ILE A 1058 18.94 -25.36 8.67
N MET A 1059 19.63 -26.46 8.94
CA MET A 1059 20.80 -26.89 8.16
C MET A 1059 20.43 -27.10 6.69
N ASN A 1060 21.29 -26.66 5.77
CA ASN A 1060 21.17 -26.88 4.32
C ASN A 1060 19.88 -26.35 3.65
N GLU A 1061 19.15 -25.42 4.28
CA GLU A 1061 17.96 -24.79 3.71
C GLU A 1061 18.20 -23.29 3.45
N PRO A 1062 18.75 -22.92 2.27
CA PRO A 1062 19.15 -21.55 1.97
C PRO A 1062 18.02 -20.62 1.54
N GLY A 1063 16.80 -21.13 1.41
CA GLY A 1063 15.67 -20.35 0.90
C GLY A 1063 15.32 -19.19 1.83
N TRP A 1064 15.04 -18.02 1.26
CA TRP A 1064 14.61 -16.84 2.01
C TRP A 1064 13.43 -17.12 2.96
N ASP A 1065 12.51 -18.00 2.55
CA ASP A 1065 11.34 -18.40 3.34
C ASP A 1065 11.69 -19.31 4.54
N ALA A 1066 12.89 -19.92 4.56
CA ALA A 1066 13.40 -20.74 5.65
C ALA A 1066 14.21 -19.93 6.69
N LEU A 1067 14.51 -18.66 6.41
CA LEU A 1067 15.30 -17.82 7.32
C LEU A 1067 14.55 -17.40 8.57
N SER A 1068 15.29 -17.27 9.66
CA SER A 1068 14.84 -16.70 10.91
C SER A 1068 15.05 -15.20 11.02
N ALA A 1069 14.11 -14.59 11.75
CA ALA A 1069 14.10 -13.18 12.06
C ALA A 1069 14.81 -12.84 13.38
N GLU A 1070 15.29 -13.85 14.11
CA GLU A 1070 15.72 -13.71 15.51
C GLU A 1070 16.83 -12.67 15.69
N LEU A 1071 17.89 -12.70 14.87
CA LEU A 1071 19.06 -11.84 15.09
C LEU A 1071 18.76 -10.36 14.82
N TYR A 1072 18.04 -10.05 13.74
CA TYR A 1072 17.64 -8.66 13.49
C TYR A 1072 16.58 -8.20 14.50
N THR A 1073 15.67 -9.09 14.93
CA THR A 1073 14.68 -8.78 15.97
C THR A 1073 15.37 -8.53 17.32
N LEU A 1074 16.45 -9.27 17.61
CA LEU A 1074 17.30 -9.06 18.77
C LEU A 1074 17.96 -7.68 18.72
N ALA A 1075 18.59 -7.31 17.60
CA ALA A 1075 19.21 -5.99 17.46
C ALA A 1075 18.17 -4.85 17.59
N ILE A 1076 16.99 -5.00 16.98
CA ILE A 1076 15.88 -4.04 17.13
C ILE A 1076 15.46 -3.94 18.59
N GLY A 1077 15.24 -5.07 19.25
CA GLY A 1077 14.81 -5.10 20.65
C GLY A 1077 15.85 -4.52 21.60
N LEU A 1078 17.13 -4.83 21.43
CA LEU A 1078 18.20 -4.26 22.26
C LEU A 1078 18.25 -2.73 22.13
N ASN A 1079 18.05 -2.19 20.93
CA ASN A 1079 18.01 -0.74 20.73
C ASN A 1079 16.72 -0.09 21.23
N LEU A 1080 15.55 -0.67 20.95
CA LEU A 1080 14.24 -0.11 21.34
C LEU A 1080 14.00 -0.22 22.85
N TYR A 1081 14.43 -1.32 23.46
CA TYR A 1081 14.21 -1.63 24.85
C TYR A 1081 15.47 -1.36 25.67
N THR A 1082 16.47 -2.24 25.61
CA THR A 1082 17.60 -2.27 26.56
C THR A 1082 18.39 -0.96 26.59
N ILE A 1083 18.87 -0.47 25.45
CA ILE A 1083 19.66 0.77 25.37
C ILE A 1083 18.78 2.01 25.63
N SER A 1084 17.49 1.96 25.29
CA SER A 1084 16.54 3.04 25.56
C SER A 1084 16.28 3.28 27.04
N GLU A 1085 16.57 2.31 27.90
CA GLU A 1085 16.47 2.48 29.36
C GLU A 1085 17.69 3.17 29.99
N ASN A 1086 18.78 3.33 29.23
CA ASN A 1086 19.95 4.10 29.66
C ASN A 1086 19.73 5.59 29.39
N CYS A 1087 19.50 6.39 30.44
CA CYS A 1087 19.25 7.83 30.31
C CYS A 1087 20.50 8.67 29.95
N ASP A 1088 21.71 8.11 30.07
CA ASP A 1088 22.93 8.76 29.59
C ASP A 1088 23.02 8.71 28.06
N ILE A 1089 22.52 7.63 27.46
CA ILE A 1089 22.46 7.44 26.00
C ILE A 1089 21.17 8.01 25.41
N SER A 1090 20.02 7.62 25.96
CA SER A 1090 18.70 7.98 25.46
C SER A 1090 18.12 9.09 26.33
N LYS A 1091 18.13 10.33 25.84
CA LYS A 1091 17.56 11.46 26.59
C LYS A 1091 16.04 11.36 26.71
N ARG A 1092 15.39 10.68 25.75
CA ARG A 1092 13.95 10.42 25.71
C ARG A 1092 13.58 9.20 26.53
N ARG A 1093 12.40 9.24 27.12
CA ARG A 1093 11.80 8.09 27.80
C ARG A 1093 11.71 6.90 26.84
N SER A 1094 11.90 5.69 27.37
CA SER A 1094 11.88 4.47 26.56
C SER A 1094 10.61 4.41 25.70
N PRO A 1095 10.73 4.19 24.38
CA PRO A 1095 9.61 4.23 23.44
C PRO A 1095 8.57 3.13 23.74
N LEU A 1096 9.00 2.02 24.35
CA LEU A 1096 8.13 0.91 24.69
C LEU A 1096 7.27 1.15 25.94
N LEU A 1097 7.47 2.26 26.65
CA LEU A 1097 6.66 2.60 27.83
C LEU A 1097 5.40 3.39 27.45
N PRO A 1098 4.24 3.14 28.10
CA PRO A 1098 3.01 3.85 27.81
C PRO A 1098 3.14 5.37 27.98
N SER A 1099 2.60 6.16 27.05
CA SER A 1099 2.65 7.63 27.14
C SER A 1099 2.05 8.15 28.45
N PRO A 1100 2.72 9.07 29.17
CA PRO A 1100 2.24 9.64 30.43
C PRO A 1100 0.87 10.33 30.33
N LYS A 1101 0.49 10.82 29.14
CA LYS A 1101 -0.83 11.43 28.89
C LYS A 1101 -2.00 10.42 29.01
N ASN A 1102 -1.70 9.12 28.98
CA ASN A 1102 -2.66 8.03 29.15
C ASN A 1102 -2.65 7.41 30.56
N LEU A 1103 -1.84 7.90 31.52
CA LEU A 1103 -1.77 7.37 32.88
C LEU A 1103 -2.98 7.69 33.78
N ARG A 1104 -4.04 8.33 33.25
CA ARG A 1104 -5.21 8.78 34.05
C ARG A 1104 -6.46 7.89 33.99
N LYS A 1105 -6.33 6.61 33.66
CA LYS A 1105 -7.36 5.63 34.01
C LYS A 1105 -6.72 4.44 34.73
N PRO A 1106 -7.02 4.22 36.02
CA PRO A 1106 -6.81 2.91 36.60
C PRO A 1106 -7.63 1.90 35.78
N PRO A 1107 -7.12 0.67 35.55
CA PRO A 1107 -7.91 -0.36 34.90
C PRO A 1107 -9.19 -0.55 35.70
N SER A 1108 -10.34 -0.40 35.03
CA SER A 1108 -11.64 -0.76 35.61
C SER A 1108 -11.58 -2.22 36.10
N PRO A 1109 -12.07 -2.56 37.30
CA PRO A 1109 -12.15 -3.94 37.77
C PRO A 1109 -13.04 -4.84 36.88
N LEU A 1110 -13.73 -4.25 35.90
CA LEU A 1110 -14.64 -4.88 34.95
C LEU A 1110 -14.07 -4.99 33.53
N VAL A 1111 -12.76 -4.85 33.34
CA VAL A 1111 -12.14 -5.34 32.09
C VAL A 1111 -12.26 -6.86 32.12
N SER A 1112 -13.07 -7.41 31.21
CA SER A 1112 -13.19 -8.86 31.01
C SER A 1112 -11.78 -9.45 30.93
N GLN A 1113 -11.45 -10.39 31.81
CA GLN A 1113 -10.22 -11.16 31.70
C GLN A 1113 -10.17 -11.75 30.30
N PHE A 1114 -9.23 -11.30 29.48
CA PHE A 1114 -9.06 -11.82 28.14
C PHE A 1114 -8.70 -13.31 28.26
N ASN A 1115 -9.61 -14.18 27.84
CA ASN A 1115 -9.47 -15.65 27.88
C ASN A 1115 -9.03 -16.23 26.52
N GLY A 1116 -8.45 -15.36 25.69
CA GLY A 1116 -8.13 -15.64 24.31
C GLY A 1116 -6.71 -16.12 24.04
N ILE A 1117 -6.41 -16.46 22.79
CA ILE A 1117 -5.05 -16.67 22.28
C ILE A 1117 -4.61 -15.41 21.55
N ILE A 1118 -3.42 -14.90 21.85
CA ILE A 1118 -2.78 -13.82 21.11
C ILE A 1118 -1.63 -14.43 20.33
N PHE A 1119 -1.68 -14.32 19.01
CA PHE A 1119 -0.61 -14.77 18.12
C PHE A 1119 0.48 -13.71 18.03
N ALA A 1120 1.70 -14.13 17.68
CA ALA A 1120 2.86 -13.23 17.58
C ALA A 1120 2.70 -12.12 16.51
N ASN A 1121 1.81 -12.29 15.52
CA ASN A 1121 1.46 -11.25 14.54
C ASN A 1121 0.44 -10.20 15.07
N GLY A 1122 0.09 -10.26 16.36
CA GLY A 1122 -0.87 -9.34 16.98
C GLY A 1122 -2.35 -9.70 16.78
N THR A 1123 -2.66 -10.77 16.03
CA THR A 1123 -4.04 -11.27 15.92
C THR A 1123 -4.45 -11.96 17.23
N THR A 1124 -5.75 -11.89 17.55
CA THR A 1124 -6.27 -12.44 18.80
C THR A 1124 -7.51 -13.29 18.54
N ILE A 1125 -7.56 -14.50 19.08
CA ILE A 1125 -8.80 -15.27 19.25
C ILE A 1125 -9.29 -15.00 20.66
N ALA A 1126 -10.35 -14.22 20.84
CA ALA A 1126 -10.81 -13.81 22.17
C ALA A 1126 -11.38 -14.96 23.02
N ASP A 1127 -11.92 -16.01 22.38
CA ASP A 1127 -12.53 -17.19 23.02
C ASP A 1127 -12.27 -18.46 22.17
N PRO A 1128 -11.10 -19.12 22.31
CA PRO A 1128 -10.78 -20.30 21.53
C PRO A 1128 -11.71 -21.48 21.92
N PRO A 1129 -12.30 -22.20 20.95
CA PRO A 1129 -13.18 -23.33 21.26
C PRO A 1129 -12.42 -24.43 22.01
N PRO A 1130 -13.09 -25.25 22.85
CA PRO A 1130 -12.44 -26.20 23.77
C PRO A 1130 -11.52 -27.25 23.11
N GLY A 1131 -11.56 -27.42 21.79
CA GLY A 1131 -10.73 -28.33 21.02
C GLY A 1131 -9.88 -27.66 19.92
N LEU A 1132 -9.67 -26.35 19.97
CA LEU A 1132 -8.81 -25.65 19.00
C LEU A 1132 -7.35 -26.13 19.14
N HIS A 1133 -6.85 -26.81 18.10
CA HIS A 1133 -5.47 -27.27 18.01
C HIS A 1133 -4.75 -26.53 16.87
N PRO A 1134 -3.77 -25.66 17.15
CA PRO A 1134 -3.11 -24.83 16.12
C PRO A 1134 -2.27 -25.59 15.08
N GLY A 1135 -2.04 -26.89 15.28
CA GLY A 1135 -1.20 -27.73 14.41
C GLY A 1135 -1.90 -28.43 13.23
N ARG A 1136 -3.21 -28.21 12.99
CA ARG A 1136 -3.94 -28.88 11.89
C ARG A 1136 -3.91 -28.06 10.61
N VAL A 1137 -2.98 -28.35 9.71
CA VAL A 1137 -3.00 -27.78 8.34
C VAL A 1137 -4.07 -28.47 7.50
N GLU A 1138 -4.85 -27.66 6.78
CA GLU A 1138 -5.92 -28.11 5.89
C GLU A 1138 -5.37 -28.82 4.63
N VAL A 1139 -4.13 -28.51 4.25
CA VAL A 1139 -3.48 -29.02 3.03
C VAL A 1139 -2.03 -29.40 3.35
N LEU A 1140 -1.68 -30.66 3.09
CA LEU A 1140 -0.29 -31.15 3.06
C LEU A 1140 0.34 -30.74 1.73
N LYS A 1141 1.52 -30.14 1.76
CA LYS A 1141 2.14 -29.55 0.56
C LYS A 1141 2.94 -30.59 -0.22
N ASN A 1142 3.13 -30.33 -1.51
CA ASN A 1142 4.12 -31.03 -2.32
C ASN A 1142 5.50 -30.90 -1.63
N GLY A 1143 6.19 -32.01 -1.45
CA GLY A 1143 7.44 -32.11 -0.69
C GLY A 1143 7.28 -32.59 0.75
N THR A 1144 6.04 -32.70 1.28
CA THR A 1144 5.82 -33.26 2.63
C THR A 1144 6.23 -34.73 2.68
N VAL A 1145 7.13 -35.05 3.62
CA VAL A 1145 7.69 -36.39 3.79
C VAL A 1145 7.01 -37.07 4.99
N PHE A 1146 6.32 -38.17 4.73
CA PHE A 1146 5.71 -38.97 5.79
C PHE A 1146 6.74 -39.85 6.48
N SER A 1147 6.44 -40.29 7.71
CA SER A 1147 7.33 -41.10 8.54
C SER A 1147 7.72 -42.45 7.91
N ASN A 1148 7.00 -42.89 6.86
CA ASN A 1148 7.33 -44.07 6.07
C ASN A 1148 8.26 -43.77 4.87
N GLY A 1149 8.77 -42.55 4.75
CA GLY A 1149 9.64 -42.08 3.68
C GLY A 1149 8.93 -41.67 2.39
N THR A 1150 7.59 -41.68 2.37
CA THR A 1150 6.82 -41.24 1.19
C THR A 1150 6.85 -39.72 1.10
N ILE A 1151 7.22 -39.20 -0.05
CA ILE A 1151 7.19 -37.76 -0.34
C ILE A 1151 5.95 -37.47 -1.17
N LEU A 1152 5.16 -36.48 -0.74
CA LEU A 1152 4.03 -35.98 -1.52
C LEU A 1152 4.54 -35.29 -2.79
N GLU A 1153 4.17 -35.79 -3.97
CA GLU A 1153 4.54 -35.18 -5.25
C GLU A 1153 3.62 -34.02 -5.67
N GLU A 1154 2.50 -33.86 -4.97
CA GLU A 1154 1.51 -32.81 -5.16
C GLU A 1154 0.89 -32.40 -3.83
N SER A 1155 0.34 -31.19 -3.75
CA SER A 1155 -0.33 -30.75 -2.53
C SER A 1155 -1.70 -31.42 -2.42
N VAL A 1156 -2.00 -32.03 -1.27
CA VAL A 1156 -3.26 -32.75 -1.04
C VAL A 1156 -3.95 -32.24 0.22
N PRO A 1157 -5.29 -32.19 0.27
CA PRO A 1157 -6.01 -31.91 1.51
C PRO A 1157 -5.62 -32.92 2.59
N ASN A 1158 -5.35 -32.44 3.80
CA ASN A 1158 -5.00 -33.31 4.92
C ASN A 1158 -6.21 -34.16 5.31
N PRO A 1159 -6.19 -35.49 5.14
CA PRO A 1159 -7.34 -36.35 5.37
C PRO A 1159 -7.81 -36.34 6.83
N ASP A 1160 -6.91 -36.02 7.77
CA ASP A 1160 -7.20 -35.98 9.20
C ASP A 1160 -7.62 -34.60 9.72
N PHE A 1161 -7.72 -33.59 8.83
CA PHE A 1161 -8.11 -32.23 9.19
C PHE A 1161 -9.43 -32.19 9.99
N ASN A 1162 -10.39 -33.03 9.59
CA ASN A 1162 -11.72 -33.14 10.21
C ASN A 1162 -11.89 -34.38 11.11
N SER A 1163 -10.83 -35.12 11.44
CA SER A 1163 -10.94 -36.31 12.28
C SER A 1163 -11.32 -35.92 13.73
N THR A 1164 -12.30 -36.63 14.27
CA THR A 1164 -12.77 -36.55 15.67
C THR A 1164 -12.31 -37.74 16.52
N LEU A 1165 -11.58 -38.70 15.95
CA LEU A 1165 -11.03 -39.85 16.65
C LEU A 1165 -9.74 -39.46 17.37
N PHE A 1166 -9.87 -38.87 18.56
CA PHE A 1166 -8.82 -38.77 19.59
C PHE A 1166 -9.44 -38.72 20.98
#